data_AF-A0A1H9TKF3-F1
#
_entry.id   AF-A0A1H9TKF3-F1
#
_cell.length_a   1.000
_cell.length_b   1.000
_cell.length_c   1.000
_cell.angle_alpha   90.00
_cell.angle_beta   90.00
_cell.angle_gamma   90.00
#
_symmetry.space_group_name_H-M   'P 1'
#
loop_
_entity.id
_entity.type
_entity.pdbx_description
1 polymer ?
#
loop_
_entity_poly.entity_id
_entity_poly.type
_entity_poly.pdbx_seq_one_letter_code
_entity_poly.pdbx_strand_id
1 'polypeptide(L)'
;MDGEAVQLVTDLPRTREAAHGPWAVVRLAGAHDSGRSGPALAALAVVLHRWTGQRRLLLDADLSGTRAGARTVEVDPQQPVGACAAAVEAAEPRSRSGATAVRFADRPVPDEGLHELALTLDGPELLLGYRASLFTRETAERFGRHVVRVLHCLAQQPHTAVRDVALLDDGERETVLRRFNDTARPYPSASTVHALFREQARRAPAAPAVTWQDRTLGYAELDAHTDRLADALLAAGARRGDRIGLHTGRTPELLVGALGILKAGCAYLPLDTGYPAERTEWLLADSDVRLLVAAADRPTAFGFAGTVLDPWCRPAGPGDRLPGSGGESEAPGVPCEPGTPGEPGDLGEPGDLAYICYTSGTTGHPKGVEVTHRNVVRLVRGADYVRFGPEMSVMPTGSIAFDASTFELWGPLLNGGRVHLADSDTLLDAEPLGRELTARGITTLWLTSPLFNQLAEQDAAAFRPLRELVVGGDALSAAHVAKVMAACPDLSLVNGYGPTENTTFSVTHRLTRADLGRIPIGRPVANSTAYVLDEAGEPCPVGVPGELYLGGDGVARGYRGRPGLTAERFVEDPFAPAAGRGGDRLYRSGDLARWRSDGVLEFLGRRDHQVKVRGFRVEPAEIESAMLGHPQVAEAVVTAGSRPGRSEKQLCGYYTGPAGTPPPAPEELRALLARTLPGHMVPAHLVPLPELPLNRNGKVERSLLPDPDGAHLPAGTAFVPPADEVERVLLELAEAALGISGIGTAHDLRELGADSLTATLLAAGARERLGRECPVSAVLRCGTPARLAALLRASAAHRTARIPRAPARTTYPLAPQQRQLYFEQAKDAGAVHYNVPVTLALPAGTDPRRLVGALRRLALRHDALRTCFVARDGEIRQHVEADPEVPVTVLEGPPGPPEDFVRPFDLSRAPLWRARIHRTAEVVTLRLDLHHIVVDGFSLAPLFADLSALYAGSEPPPPRLEYRDYAEWLAGPAGAALRTAQRPYWQRTFTTPPDPGDLPTDAPRPALRALDGAVAAFDLGRERTGALRTLARRQGVTLFAVLASAYSVLLSRLKRTGDVTVGTPVSGRTAPGLEGTVGMCAGTVCLRTAPEAARSGTDFLRSTARTAEEAFAHQDFPFEDVVALAAPVRDYSRTPVFDALIALHSARYLSVDFQGTRVPLRLEQTGQAVFDLNMQIYEETDTLRVAWQYAARLLRRETVEEWRDHFVALLDALAADPSAPLGSLAPDRVPGPPPVPQPAQGSGPDPGFDFDL
;
A
#
# COMPACT_ATOMS: atom_id res chain seq x y z
N MET A 1 39.56 -3.12 -20.26
CA MET A 1 40.16 -3.58 -18.97
C MET A 1 39.54 -2.73 -17.86
N ASP A 2 38.22 -2.63 -17.71
CA ASP A 2 37.15 -3.65 -17.59
C ASP A 2 37.41 -4.68 -16.49
N GLY A 3 36.48 -4.71 -15.52
CA GLY A 3 36.38 -5.63 -14.39
C GLY A 3 36.16 -4.86 -13.07
N GLU A 4 34.96 -4.33 -12.81
CA GLU A 4 33.90 -4.98 -11.98
C GLU A 4 34.29 -5.00 -10.48
N ALA A 5 33.86 -4.07 -9.60
CA ALA A 5 32.48 -3.71 -9.19
C ALA A 5 31.62 -4.94 -8.80
N VAL A 6 31.76 -5.39 -7.55
CA VAL A 6 30.91 -6.38 -6.88
C VAL A 6 30.14 -5.70 -5.75
N GLN A 7 28.81 -5.80 -5.75
CA GLN A 7 27.92 -5.27 -4.71
C GLN A 7 26.77 -6.24 -4.37
N LEU A 8 26.55 -6.43 -3.07
CA LEU A 8 25.34 -6.91 -2.33
C LEU A 8 24.96 -8.41 -2.34
N VAL A 9 25.12 -9.03 -1.16
CA VAL A 9 24.31 -10.17 -0.69
C VAL A 9 23.57 -9.75 0.58
N THR A 10 22.23 -9.73 0.50
CA THR A 10 21.29 -9.69 1.63
C THR A 10 20.49 -10.99 1.76
N ASP A 11 21.03 -12.12 1.27
CA ASP A 11 20.45 -13.45 1.49
C ASP A 11 21.55 -14.48 1.77
N LEU A 12 21.63 -14.94 3.02
CA LEU A 12 22.35 -16.15 3.36
C LEU A 12 21.63 -17.35 2.72
N PRO A 13 22.32 -18.25 1.97
CA PRO A 13 21.74 -19.53 1.58
C PRO A 13 21.39 -20.34 2.83
N ARG A 14 20.14 -20.82 2.92
CA ARG A 14 19.68 -21.79 3.90
C ARG A 14 20.52 -23.08 3.78
N THR A 15 21.59 -23.20 4.56
CA THR A 15 22.15 -24.50 4.91
C THR A 15 21.18 -25.19 5.88
N ARG A 16 21.18 -26.53 5.93
CA ARG A 16 20.34 -27.32 6.85
C ARG A 16 20.51 -26.93 8.33
N GLU A 17 21.59 -26.24 8.70
CA GLU A 17 21.86 -25.76 10.06
C GLU A 17 21.38 -24.31 10.32
N ALA A 18 21.13 -23.51 9.27
CA ALA A 18 20.67 -22.12 9.36
C ALA A 18 19.14 -21.99 9.52
N ALA A 19 18.42 -23.08 9.75
CA ALA A 19 16.96 -23.10 9.89
C ALA A 19 16.43 -22.47 11.20
N HIS A 20 17.31 -21.95 12.07
CA HIS A 20 16.98 -21.50 13.42
C HIS A 20 17.60 -20.12 13.75
N GLY A 21 16.89 -19.04 13.44
CA GLY A 21 17.14 -17.68 13.98
C GLY A 21 18.05 -16.76 13.14
N PRO A 22 18.05 -15.44 13.41
CA PRO A 22 18.92 -14.48 12.71
C PRO A 22 20.34 -14.51 13.28
N TRP A 23 21.32 -14.70 12.41
CA TRP A 23 22.74 -14.81 12.78
C TRP A 23 23.46 -13.48 12.52
N ALA A 24 24.30 -13.03 13.45
CA ALA A 24 25.33 -12.02 13.15
C ALA A 24 26.62 -12.75 12.72
N VAL A 25 27.18 -12.36 11.57
CA VAL A 25 28.41 -12.95 11.01
C VAL A 25 29.56 -11.96 11.15
N VAL A 26 30.61 -12.31 11.89
CA VAL A 26 31.80 -11.47 12.03
C VAL A 26 33.06 -12.25 11.68
N ARG A 27 33.92 -11.61 10.88
CA ARG A 27 35.22 -12.15 10.47
C ARG A 27 36.34 -11.57 11.32
N LEU A 28 37.23 -12.43 11.80
CA LEU A 28 38.54 -12.03 12.33
C LEU A 28 39.63 -12.28 11.30
N ALA A 29 40.35 -11.23 10.93
CA ALA A 29 41.56 -11.35 10.14
C ALA A 29 42.76 -11.34 11.09
N GLY A 30 43.53 -12.42 11.11
CA GLY A 30 44.83 -12.47 11.79
C GLY A 30 45.89 -12.85 10.78
N ALA A 31 46.96 -12.06 10.70
CA ALA A 31 48.19 -12.53 10.06
C ALA A 31 48.62 -13.83 10.74
N HIS A 32 48.96 -14.83 9.95
CA HIS A 32 49.66 -16.03 10.40
C HIS A 32 50.87 -15.60 11.26
N ASP A 33 50.74 -15.58 12.60
CA ASP A 33 51.76 -16.10 13.53
C ASP A 33 51.53 -15.93 15.06
N SER A 34 50.38 -15.49 15.58
CA SER A 34 50.26 -15.39 17.05
C SER A 34 48.91 -15.82 17.61
N GLY A 35 48.93 -16.94 18.31
CA GLY A 35 47.76 -17.55 18.95
C GLY A 35 47.23 -16.74 20.15
N ARG A 36 46.61 -15.59 19.88
CA ARG A 36 46.15 -14.58 20.86
C ARG A 36 44.66 -14.17 20.68
N SER A 37 43.83 -14.93 19.96
CA SER A 37 42.50 -14.52 19.45
C SER A 37 41.30 -14.76 20.39
N GLY A 38 41.34 -15.76 21.29
CA GLY A 38 40.19 -16.17 22.12
C GLY A 38 39.49 -15.08 22.94
N PRO A 39 40.21 -14.28 23.75
CA PRO A 39 39.59 -13.20 24.54
C PRO A 39 38.96 -12.09 23.68
N ALA A 40 39.52 -11.80 22.50
CA ALA A 40 38.98 -10.81 21.57
C ALA A 40 37.69 -11.30 20.90
N LEU A 41 37.65 -12.57 20.51
CA LEU A 41 36.42 -13.24 20.05
C LEU A 41 35.33 -13.23 21.12
N ALA A 42 35.67 -13.53 22.36
CA ALA A 42 34.73 -13.54 23.47
C ALA A 42 34.16 -12.15 23.77
N ALA A 43 35.03 -11.14 23.79
CA ALA A 43 34.63 -9.76 23.94
C ALA A 43 33.69 -9.32 22.81
N LEU A 44 34.03 -9.66 21.56
CA LEU A 44 33.19 -9.40 20.39
C LEU A 44 31.82 -10.09 20.49
N ALA A 45 31.80 -11.37 20.85
CA ALA A 45 30.56 -12.14 21.03
C ALA A 45 29.65 -11.51 22.09
N VAL A 46 30.22 -11.05 23.20
CA VAL A 46 29.49 -10.35 24.26
C VAL A 46 28.94 -9.00 23.77
N VAL A 47 29.75 -8.18 23.07
CA VAL A 47 29.28 -6.90 22.53
C VAL A 47 28.15 -7.11 21.51
N LEU A 48 28.31 -8.07 20.59
CA LEU A 48 27.28 -8.41 19.60
C LEU A 48 26.01 -8.91 20.26
N HIS A 49 26.10 -9.77 21.26
CA HIS A 49 24.95 -10.22 22.04
C HIS A 49 24.23 -9.03 22.68
N ARG A 50 24.96 -8.11 23.31
CA ARG A 50 24.38 -6.91 23.94
C ARG A 50 23.82 -5.89 22.94
N TRP A 51 24.35 -5.83 21.72
CA TRP A 51 23.88 -4.93 20.66
C TRP A 51 22.70 -5.50 19.86
N THR A 52 22.57 -6.81 19.77
CA THR A 52 21.61 -7.48 18.87
C THR A 52 20.57 -8.33 19.59
N GLY A 53 20.78 -8.62 20.88
CA GLY A 53 20.01 -9.60 21.65
C GLY A 53 20.23 -11.05 21.24
N GLN A 54 21.03 -11.32 20.20
CA GLN A 54 21.23 -12.67 19.69
C GLN A 54 22.10 -13.49 20.64
N ARG A 55 21.60 -14.67 21.04
CA ARG A 55 22.37 -15.62 21.86
C ARG A 55 23.25 -16.54 21.01
N ARG A 56 22.91 -16.74 19.73
CA ARG A 56 23.67 -17.59 18.81
C ARG A 56 24.33 -16.72 17.74
N LEU A 57 25.65 -16.79 17.66
CA LEU A 57 26.46 -15.97 16.78
C LEU A 57 27.29 -16.87 15.87
N LEU A 58 27.46 -16.50 14.61
CA LEU A 58 28.33 -17.22 13.69
C LEU A 58 29.64 -16.45 13.57
N LEU A 59 30.74 -17.04 14.03
CA LEU A 59 32.07 -16.44 13.96
C LEU A 59 32.89 -17.15 12.89
N ASP A 60 33.44 -16.38 11.95
CA ASP A 60 34.29 -16.89 10.88
C ASP A 60 35.75 -16.46 11.09
N ALA A 61 36.65 -17.44 11.16
CA ALA A 61 38.08 -17.22 11.42
C ALA A 61 38.97 -17.43 10.18
N ASP A 62 38.41 -17.81 9.02
CA ASP A 62 39.20 -18.15 7.83
C ASP A 62 39.32 -16.97 6.84
N LEU A 63 40.54 -16.71 6.35
CA LEU A 63 40.84 -15.63 5.42
C LEU A 63 40.64 -16.00 3.94
N SER A 64 40.40 -17.29 3.63
CA SER A 64 40.42 -17.83 2.26
C SER A 64 39.13 -17.68 1.46
N GLY A 65 38.06 -17.12 2.04
CA GLY A 65 36.76 -17.01 1.37
C GLY A 65 36.02 -18.35 1.21
N THR A 66 36.54 -19.43 1.78
CA THR A 66 35.86 -20.73 1.81
C THR A 66 35.03 -20.87 3.10
N ARG A 67 33.74 -21.18 2.99
CA ARG A 67 32.77 -21.35 4.11
C ARG A 67 33.10 -22.51 5.08
N ALA A 68 34.26 -23.15 4.96
CA ALA A 68 34.60 -24.37 5.69
C ALA A 68 35.02 -24.12 7.16
N GLY A 69 35.17 -22.86 7.59
CA GLY A 69 35.69 -22.49 8.92
C GLY A 69 34.71 -21.81 9.89
N ALA A 70 33.48 -21.47 9.49
CA ALA A 70 32.53 -20.74 10.32
C ALA A 70 31.99 -21.60 11.48
N ARG A 71 31.97 -21.06 12.71
CA ARG A 71 31.50 -21.76 13.92
C ARG A 71 30.44 -20.97 14.68
N THR A 72 29.48 -21.70 15.23
CA THR A 72 28.43 -21.15 16.10
C THR A 72 28.92 -21.02 17.53
N VAL A 73 28.82 -19.82 18.09
CA VAL A 73 29.03 -19.54 19.51
C VAL A 73 27.69 -19.21 20.15
N GLU A 74 27.37 -19.87 21.26
CA GLU A 74 26.20 -19.58 22.08
C GLU A 74 26.63 -18.79 23.32
N VAL A 75 26.07 -17.60 23.48
CA VAL A 75 26.30 -16.69 24.60
C VAL A 75 25.15 -16.83 25.58
N ASP A 76 25.43 -17.43 26.74
CA ASP A 76 24.52 -17.43 27.88
C ASP A 76 24.69 -16.11 28.67
N PRO A 77 23.65 -15.28 28.84
CA PRO A 77 23.74 -14.04 29.61
C PRO A 77 24.12 -14.23 31.08
N GLN A 78 23.85 -15.40 31.65
CA GLN A 78 24.10 -15.72 33.06
C GLN A 78 25.51 -16.27 33.30
N GLN A 79 26.20 -16.71 32.24
CA GLN A 79 27.54 -17.27 32.40
C GLN A 79 28.57 -16.17 32.70
N PRO A 80 29.63 -16.48 33.45
CA PRO A 80 30.76 -15.57 33.60
C PRO A 80 31.40 -15.20 32.26
N VAL A 81 31.84 -13.96 32.08
CA VAL A 81 32.52 -13.53 30.83
C VAL A 81 33.74 -14.42 30.53
N GLY A 82 34.47 -14.84 31.58
CA GLY A 82 35.60 -15.76 31.44
C GLY A 82 35.19 -17.18 30.99
N ALA A 83 33.98 -17.63 31.35
CA ALA A 83 33.44 -18.91 30.87
C ALA A 83 33.03 -18.81 29.39
N CYS A 84 32.48 -17.67 28.97
CA CYS A 84 32.22 -17.38 27.57
C CYS A 84 33.53 -17.39 26.76
N ALA A 85 34.61 -16.81 27.30
CA ALA A 85 35.93 -16.88 26.68
C ALA A 85 36.47 -18.31 26.58
N ALA A 86 36.35 -19.12 27.63
CA ALA A 86 36.75 -20.52 27.59
C ALA A 86 35.93 -21.34 26.57
N ALA A 87 34.63 -21.05 26.41
CA ALA A 87 33.77 -21.72 25.42
C ALA A 87 34.17 -21.38 23.98
N VAL A 88 34.56 -20.13 23.74
CA VAL A 88 35.11 -19.65 22.46
C VAL A 88 36.49 -20.25 22.20
N GLU A 89 37.37 -20.30 23.20
CA GLU A 89 38.70 -20.92 23.10
C GLU A 89 38.63 -22.44 22.88
N ALA A 90 37.63 -23.13 23.46
CA ALA A 90 37.38 -24.55 23.22
C ALA A 90 36.89 -24.85 21.79
N ALA A 91 36.34 -23.85 21.11
CA ALA A 91 35.99 -23.92 19.69
C ALA A 91 37.17 -23.59 18.75
N GLU A 92 38.29 -23.08 19.27
CA GLU A 92 39.55 -22.84 18.54
C GLU A 92 40.57 -24.01 18.73
N PRO A 93 41.43 -24.31 17.75
CA PRO A 93 42.57 -25.18 17.97
C PRO A 93 43.65 -24.44 18.79
N ARG A 94 43.76 -24.77 20.09
CA ARG A 94 44.85 -24.47 21.06
C ARG A 94 45.70 -23.21 20.80
N SER A 95 45.59 -22.19 21.67
CA SER A 95 46.75 -21.54 22.32
C SER A 95 46.38 -20.52 23.41
N ARG A 96 47.39 -20.15 24.22
CA ARG A 96 47.32 -19.44 25.52
C ARG A 96 47.27 -17.90 25.41
N SER A 97 46.67 -17.31 26.46
CA SER A 97 46.36 -15.90 26.73
C SER A 97 47.48 -14.85 26.56
N GLY A 98 47.11 -13.68 26.05
CA GLY A 98 47.75 -12.38 26.38
C GLY A 98 47.75 -11.34 25.26
N ALA A 99 47.03 -10.24 25.41
CA ALA A 99 47.17 -9.00 24.63
C ALA A 99 47.26 -7.78 25.57
N THR A 100 48.14 -6.81 25.28
CA THR A 100 48.60 -5.81 26.27
C THR A 100 48.45 -4.33 25.87
N ALA A 101 48.03 -3.96 24.64
CA ALA A 101 47.78 -2.55 24.29
C ALA A 101 46.99 -2.34 22.99
N VAL A 102 45.83 -1.66 23.05
CA VAL A 102 44.96 -1.39 21.88
C VAL A 102 45.26 -0.01 21.27
N ARG A 103 45.46 0.06 19.94
CA ARG A 103 45.53 1.32 19.16
C ARG A 103 44.61 1.25 17.94
N PHE A 104 44.02 2.39 17.59
CA PHE A 104 43.05 2.54 16.51
C PHE A 104 43.76 2.97 15.22
N ALA A 105 43.65 2.19 14.14
CA ALA A 105 44.03 2.65 12.79
C ALA A 105 42.79 2.75 11.89
N ASP A 106 42.61 3.93 11.32
CA ASP A 106 41.50 4.31 10.45
C ASP A 106 41.78 3.81 9.02
N ARG A 107 41.20 2.66 8.64
CA ARG A 107 41.27 2.15 7.26
C ARG A 107 39.87 1.79 6.75
N PRO A 108 39.31 2.55 5.79
CA PRO A 108 38.12 2.12 5.07
C PRO A 108 38.45 0.83 4.31
N VAL A 109 37.63 -0.20 4.51
CA VAL A 109 37.71 -1.44 3.72
C VAL A 109 36.96 -1.20 2.41
N PRO A 110 37.52 -1.54 1.23
CA PRO A 110 36.82 -1.42 -0.05
C PRO A 110 35.45 -2.13 0.01
N ASP A 111 34.44 -1.57 -0.66
CA ASP A 111 33.03 -2.03 -0.63
C ASP A 111 32.82 -3.41 -1.30
N GLU A 112 33.91 -4.04 -1.76
CA GLU A 112 33.99 -5.35 -2.43
C GLU A 112 34.08 -6.55 -1.45
N GLY A 113 33.96 -6.31 -0.14
CA GLY A 113 34.02 -7.34 0.91
C GLY A 113 32.67 -7.92 1.35
N LEU A 114 32.60 -9.24 1.56
CA LEU A 114 31.43 -10.04 1.97
C LEU A 114 30.86 -9.79 3.39
N HIS A 115 31.33 -8.81 4.16
CA HIS A 115 31.03 -8.70 5.60
C HIS A 115 30.74 -7.27 6.06
N GLU A 116 29.81 -7.10 7.02
CA GLU A 116 29.38 -5.79 7.53
C GLU A 116 30.39 -5.15 8.49
N LEU A 117 31.06 -5.97 9.31
CA LEU A 117 32.07 -5.58 10.30
C LEU A 117 33.23 -6.59 10.27
N ALA A 118 34.46 -6.11 10.33
CA ALA A 118 35.67 -6.92 10.35
C ALA A 118 36.58 -6.44 11.48
N LEU A 119 37.17 -7.37 12.23
CA LEU A 119 38.05 -7.03 13.33
C LEU A 119 39.39 -7.74 13.06
N THR A 120 40.51 -7.02 13.14
CA THR A 120 41.82 -7.54 12.75
C THR A 120 42.78 -7.36 13.92
N LEU A 121 43.45 -8.43 14.32
CA LEU A 121 44.52 -8.37 15.32
C LEU A 121 45.84 -8.24 14.58
N ASP A 122 46.49 -7.09 14.71
CA ASP A 122 47.81 -6.82 14.14
C ASP A 122 48.80 -6.53 15.27
N GLY A 123 49.55 -7.57 15.69
CA GLY A 123 50.43 -7.48 16.85
C GLY A 123 49.66 -7.25 18.16
N PRO A 124 49.96 -6.18 18.94
CA PRO A 124 49.14 -5.80 20.09
C PRO A 124 47.86 -5.04 19.69
N GLU A 125 47.75 -4.53 18.45
CA GLU A 125 46.71 -3.60 18.03
C GLU A 125 45.44 -4.31 17.55
N LEU A 126 44.29 -3.68 17.80
CA LEU A 126 42.96 -4.14 17.42
C LEU A 126 42.39 -3.18 16.37
N LEU A 127 42.34 -3.62 15.13
CA LEU A 127 41.85 -2.83 13.99
C LEU A 127 40.40 -3.17 13.70
N LEU A 128 39.55 -2.16 13.57
CA LEU A 128 38.14 -2.33 13.22
C LEU A 128 37.89 -1.82 11.80
N GLY A 129 37.61 -2.74 10.88
CA GLY A 129 37.05 -2.44 9.57
C GLY A 129 35.52 -2.50 9.60
N TYR A 130 34.85 -1.61 8.89
CA TYR A 130 33.39 -1.59 8.83
C TYR A 130 32.93 -1.08 7.46
N ARG A 131 31.73 -1.50 7.03
CA ARG A 131 31.12 -0.97 5.81
C ARG A 131 30.53 0.41 6.07
N ALA A 132 31.07 1.43 5.41
CA ALA A 132 30.60 2.82 5.55
C ALA A 132 29.16 3.04 5.05
N SER A 133 28.65 2.13 4.21
CA SER A 133 27.24 2.10 3.78
C SER A 133 26.27 1.65 4.88
N LEU A 134 26.76 0.97 5.92
CA LEU A 134 25.94 0.44 7.03
C LEU A 134 26.25 1.12 8.37
N PHE A 135 27.51 1.45 8.63
CA PHE A 135 27.94 2.07 9.89
C PHE A 135 28.54 3.44 9.64
N THR A 136 28.07 4.42 10.42
CA THR A 136 28.81 5.67 10.57
C THR A 136 30.10 5.41 11.35
N ARG A 137 31.12 6.21 11.07
CA ARG A 137 32.39 6.19 11.82
C ARG A 137 32.18 6.20 13.32
N GLU A 138 31.30 7.08 13.80
CA GLU A 138 30.99 7.22 15.22
C GLU A 138 30.40 5.94 15.83
N THR A 139 29.53 5.23 15.09
CA THR A 139 28.96 3.95 15.53
C THR A 139 30.03 2.86 15.59
N ALA A 140 30.92 2.80 14.61
CA ALA A 140 32.02 1.84 14.59
C ALA A 140 33.04 2.10 15.72
N GLU A 141 33.45 3.36 15.93
CA GLU A 141 34.34 3.73 17.04
C GLU A 141 33.73 3.37 18.40
N ARG A 142 32.42 3.57 18.57
CA ARG A 142 31.68 3.16 19.76
C ARG A 142 31.70 1.65 19.97
N PHE A 143 31.43 0.89 18.93
CA PHE A 143 31.52 -0.56 18.96
C PHE A 143 32.93 -1.02 19.40
N GLY A 144 33.97 -0.43 18.81
CA GLY A 144 35.36 -0.70 19.20
C GLY A 144 35.65 -0.40 20.67
N ARG A 145 35.21 0.75 21.19
CA ARG A 145 35.36 1.09 22.62
C ARG A 145 34.68 0.08 23.54
N HIS A 146 33.49 -0.40 23.17
CA HIS A 146 32.79 -1.43 23.92
C HIS A 146 33.55 -2.75 23.95
N VAL A 147 34.13 -3.19 22.82
CA VAL A 147 34.98 -4.40 22.77
C VAL A 147 36.16 -4.26 23.72
N VAL A 148 36.81 -3.10 23.75
CA VAL A 148 37.91 -2.81 24.68
C VAL A 148 37.46 -2.87 26.14
N ARG A 149 36.26 -2.38 26.48
CA ARG A 149 35.71 -2.48 27.85
C ARG A 149 35.43 -3.92 28.26
N VAL A 150 34.87 -4.74 27.37
CA VAL A 150 34.66 -6.17 27.67
C VAL A 150 36.00 -6.89 27.84
N LEU A 151 37.02 -6.55 27.04
CA LEU A 151 38.39 -7.06 27.23
C LEU A 151 38.98 -6.69 28.59
N HIS A 152 38.77 -5.45 29.06
CA HIS A 152 39.17 -5.06 30.41
C HIS A 152 38.42 -5.83 31.50
N CYS A 153 37.10 -6.04 31.33
CA CYS A 153 36.30 -6.85 32.25
C CYS A 153 36.78 -8.30 32.30
N LEU A 154 37.07 -8.91 31.14
CA LEU A 154 37.67 -10.24 31.04
C LEU A 154 39.00 -10.35 31.79
N ALA A 155 39.83 -9.31 31.72
CA ALA A 155 41.15 -9.30 32.37
C ALA A 155 41.08 -9.10 33.90
N GLN A 156 40.13 -8.30 34.39
CA GLN A 156 40.08 -7.90 35.80
C GLN A 156 39.00 -8.62 36.62
N GLN A 157 37.89 -9.00 35.99
CA GLN A 157 36.68 -9.52 36.63
C GLN A 157 36.03 -10.63 35.77
N PRO A 158 36.75 -11.74 35.49
CA PRO A 158 36.25 -12.79 34.61
C PRO A 158 35.00 -13.52 35.14
N HIS A 159 34.69 -13.36 36.43
CA HIS A 159 33.53 -13.96 37.09
C HIS A 159 32.22 -13.17 36.92
N THR A 160 32.28 -11.95 36.40
CA THR A 160 31.10 -11.12 36.13
C THR A 160 30.20 -11.82 35.10
N ALA A 161 28.89 -11.86 35.31
CA ALA A 161 27.99 -12.44 34.31
C ALA A 161 27.96 -11.57 33.05
N VAL A 162 27.80 -12.17 31.87
CA VAL A 162 27.76 -11.45 30.58
C VAL A 162 26.72 -10.30 30.58
N ARG A 163 25.57 -10.49 31.23
CA ARG A 163 24.53 -9.45 31.39
C ARG A 163 24.95 -8.28 32.28
N ASP A 164 25.90 -8.49 33.19
CA ASP A 164 26.31 -7.49 34.20
C ASP A 164 27.55 -6.70 33.74
N VAL A 165 28.07 -6.98 32.55
CA VAL A 165 29.21 -6.24 31.98
C VAL A 165 28.78 -4.82 31.60
N ALA A 166 29.40 -3.83 32.25
CA ALA A 166 29.16 -2.41 31.98
C ALA A 166 29.71 -1.99 30.62
N LEU A 167 28.84 -2.06 29.60
CA LEU A 167 29.19 -1.77 28.22
C LEU A 167 29.44 -0.28 27.98
N LEU A 168 28.55 0.59 28.49
CA LEU A 168 28.66 2.04 28.36
C LEU A 168 29.73 2.58 29.31
N ASP A 169 30.48 3.58 28.86
CA ASP A 169 31.28 4.40 29.77
C ASP A 169 30.43 5.45 30.52
N ASP A 170 31.03 6.12 31.50
CA ASP A 170 30.31 7.10 32.33
C ASP A 170 29.75 8.26 31.50
N GLY A 171 30.43 8.66 30.42
CA GLY A 171 29.98 9.73 29.52
C GLY A 171 28.83 9.30 28.61
N GLU A 172 28.87 8.07 28.10
CA GLU A 172 27.78 7.48 27.32
C GLU A 172 26.55 7.24 28.19
N ARG A 173 26.75 6.71 29.41
CA ARG A 173 25.67 6.51 30.38
C ARG A 173 25.06 7.85 30.80
N GLU A 174 25.87 8.87 31.09
CA GLU A 174 25.40 10.23 31.35
C GLU A 174 24.62 10.80 30.17
N THR A 175 25.06 10.53 28.94
CA THR A 175 24.39 11.02 27.73
C THR A 175 22.97 10.45 27.59
N VAL A 176 22.83 9.11 27.64
CA VAL A 176 21.53 8.44 27.42
C VAL A 176 20.60 8.52 28.63
N LEU A 177 21.12 8.65 29.85
CA LEU A 177 20.29 8.76 31.06
C LEU A 177 19.96 10.21 31.45
N ARG A 178 20.90 11.16 31.26
CA ARG A 178 20.74 12.55 31.73
C ARG A 178 20.63 13.53 30.58
N ARG A 179 21.62 13.61 29.69
CA ARG A 179 21.69 14.67 28.67
C ARG A 179 20.52 14.65 27.70
N PHE A 180 20.14 13.47 27.19
CA PHE A 180 18.97 13.32 26.32
C PHE A 180 17.64 13.48 27.06
N ASN A 181 17.67 13.42 28.39
CA ASN A 181 16.54 13.54 29.30
C ASN A 181 16.58 14.86 30.12
N ASP A 182 17.32 15.88 29.66
CA ASP A 182 17.37 17.21 30.28
C ASP A 182 16.15 18.05 29.88
N THR A 183 14.99 17.55 30.29
CA THR A 183 13.67 18.06 29.91
C THR A 183 12.98 18.78 31.05
N ALA A 184 13.61 18.94 32.21
CA ALA A 184 13.02 19.62 33.36
C ALA A 184 12.75 21.09 33.00
N ARG A 185 11.48 21.51 33.07
CA ARG A 185 11.06 22.89 32.79
C ARG A 185 10.07 23.33 33.87
N PRO A 186 10.19 24.57 34.40
CA PRO A 186 9.23 25.10 35.35
C PRO A 186 7.82 25.11 34.75
N TYR A 187 6.85 24.55 35.50
CA TYR A 187 5.44 24.57 35.15
C TYR A 187 4.60 24.48 36.44
N PRO A 188 3.30 24.84 36.42
CA PRO A 188 2.46 24.88 37.63
C PRO A 188 2.03 23.48 38.08
N SER A 189 2.99 22.62 38.44
CA SER A 189 2.77 21.21 38.83
C SER A 189 1.94 21.02 40.11
N ALA A 190 1.80 22.09 40.89
CA ALA A 190 1.00 22.17 42.11
C ALA A 190 -0.45 22.63 41.87
N SER A 191 -0.84 22.90 40.61
CA SER A 191 -2.19 23.37 40.26
C SER A 191 -3.03 22.25 39.64
N THR A 192 -4.35 22.38 39.76
CA THR A 192 -5.33 21.55 39.06
C THR A 192 -5.75 22.19 37.73
N VAL A 193 -6.36 21.39 36.85
CA VAL A 193 -6.87 21.86 35.54
C VAL A 193 -7.92 22.96 35.72
N HIS A 194 -8.89 22.74 36.62
CA HIS A 194 -9.97 23.70 36.86
C HIS A 194 -9.47 25.00 37.52
N ALA A 195 -8.46 24.93 38.40
CA ALA A 195 -7.88 26.13 39.02
C ALA A 195 -7.16 27.01 37.99
N LEU A 196 -6.38 26.40 37.09
CA LEU A 196 -5.72 27.13 35.99
C LEU A 196 -6.72 27.72 34.99
N PHE A 197 -7.82 27.01 34.73
CA PHE A 197 -8.92 27.54 33.91
C PHE A 197 -9.58 28.76 34.59
N ARG A 198 -9.85 28.68 35.89
CA ARG A 198 -10.46 29.78 36.66
C ARG A 198 -9.52 31.00 36.76
N GLU A 199 -8.21 30.77 36.92
CA GLU A 199 -7.19 31.83 36.82
C GLU A 199 -7.27 32.53 35.46
N GLN A 200 -7.37 31.75 34.37
CA GLN A 200 -7.52 32.28 33.02
C GLN A 200 -8.83 33.07 32.85
N ALA A 201 -9.95 32.57 33.40
CA ALA A 201 -11.24 33.24 33.34
C ALA A 201 -11.26 34.57 34.09
N ARG A 202 -10.55 34.67 35.22
CA ARG A 202 -10.34 35.95 35.93
C ARG A 202 -9.42 36.90 35.15
N ARG A 203 -8.40 36.37 34.48
CA ARG A 203 -7.43 37.16 33.70
C ARG A 203 -8.05 37.79 32.44
N ALA A 204 -8.90 37.06 31.74
CA ALA A 204 -9.49 37.50 30.46
C ALA A 204 -10.96 37.08 30.34
N PRO A 205 -11.87 37.68 31.12
CA PRO A 205 -13.25 37.19 31.29
C PRO A 205 -14.08 37.17 30.01
N ALA A 206 -13.89 38.18 29.15
CA ALA A 206 -14.61 38.34 27.88
C ALA A 206 -13.91 37.67 26.68
N ALA A 207 -12.73 37.08 26.86
CA ALA A 207 -12.05 36.40 25.76
C ALA A 207 -12.86 35.15 25.35
N PRO A 208 -12.93 34.81 24.04
CA PRO A 208 -13.69 33.66 23.57
C PRO A 208 -13.01 32.35 24.00
N ALA A 209 -13.70 31.52 24.77
CA ALA A 209 -13.19 30.23 25.24
C ALA A 209 -13.60 29.08 24.31
N VAL A 210 -14.89 29.02 23.96
CA VAL A 210 -15.44 27.98 23.09
C VAL A 210 -16.37 28.57 22.04
N THR A 211 -16.36 27.96 20.85
CA THR A 211 -17.26 28.33 19.76
C THR A 211 -17.81 27.10 19.11
N TRP A 212 -19.11 27.12 18.88
CA TRP A 212 -19.84 26.07 18.22
C TRP A 212 -20.91 26.73 17.35
N GLN A 213 -20.88 26.43 16.05
CA GLN A 213 -21.69 27.13 15.05
C GLN A 213 -21.52 28.65 15.16
N ASP A 214 -22.60 29.41 15.33
CA ASP A 214 -22.57 30.88 15.47
C ASP A 214 -22.52 31.35 16.92
N ARG A 215 -22.45 30.43 17.89
CA ARG A 215 -22.43 30.74 19.32
C ARG A 215 -21.00 30.71 19.85
N THR A 216 -20.63 31.73 20.61
CA THR A 216 -19.34 31.85 21.29
C THR A 216 -19.58 32.13 22.76
N LEU A 217 -18.98 31.33 23.65
CA LEU A 217 -18.99 31.60 25.09
C LEU A 217 -17.65 32.18 25.52
N GLY A 218 -17.71 33.25 26.32
CA GLY A 218 -16.53 33.82 26.95
C GLY A 218 -16.01 32.94 28.10
N TYR A 219 -14.76 33.15 28.53
CA TYR A 219 -14.21 32.40 29.66
C TYR A 219 -15.05 32.55 30.94
N ALA A 220 -15.46 33.77 31.31
CA ALA A 220 -16.25 33.99 32.54
C ALA A 220 -17.67 33.39 32.45
N GLU A 221 -18.26 33.41 31.25
CA GLU A 221 -19.57 32.79 31.01
C GLU A 221 -19.48 31.27 31.17
N LEU A 222 -18.49 30.64 30.52
CA LEU A 222 -18.22 29.21 30.66
C LEU A 222 -17.91 28.82 32.12
N ASP A 223 -17.10 29.63 32.82
CA ASP A 223 -16.75 29.43 34.23
C ASP A 223 -18.02 29.40 35.11
N ALA A 224 -18.93 30.36 34.93
CA ALA A 224 -20.19 30.42 35.67
C ALA A 224 -21.13 29.23 35.39
N HIS A 225 -21.16 28.71 34.15
CA HIS A 225 -21.92 27.50 33.83
C HIS A 225 -21.34 26.26 34.52
N THR A 226 -20.02 26.14 34.55
CA THR A 226 -19.33 25.02 35.20
C THR A 226 -19.44 25.05 36.71
N ASP A 227 -19.50 26.23 37.34
CA ASP A 227 -19.78 26.37 38.78
C ASP A 227 -21.17 25.85 39.13
N ARG A 228 -22.20 26.23 38.36
CA ARG A 228 -23.56 25.72 38.57
C ARG A 228 -23.65 24.19 38.46
N LEU A 229 -22.96 23.61 37.48
CA LEU A 229 -22.93 22.15 37.35
C LEU A 229 -22.18 21.51 38.52
N ALA A 230 -21.07 22.09 38.98
CA ALA A 230 -20.34 21.58 40.14
C ALA A 230 -21.22 21.58 41.40
N ASP A 231 -21.95 22.66 41.66
CA ASP A 231 -22.89 22.75 42.79
C ASP A 231 -24.02 21.71 42.67
N ALA A 232 -24.57 21.52 41.47
CA ALA A 232 -25.59 20.50 41.22
C ALA A 232 -25.07 19.07 41.44
N LEU A 233 -23.83 18.78 41.04
CA LEU A 233 -23.18 17.49 41.29
C LEU A 233 -22.97 17.25 42.78
N LEU A 234 -22.48 18.25 43.52
CA LEU A 234 -22.31 18.17 44.97
C LEU A 234 -23.67 17.97 45.68
N ALA A 235 -24.71 18.68 45.26
CA ALA A 235 -26.07 18.52 45.77
C ALA A 235 -26.66 17.12 45.45
N ALA A 236 -26.29 16.54 44.30
CA ALA A 236 -26.63 15.16 43.94
C ALA A 236 -25.78 14.10 44.67
N GLY A 237 -24.87 14.52 45.55
CA GLY A 237 -24.09 13.65 46.43
C GLY A 237 -22.71 13.26 45.91
N ALA A 238 -22.19 13.94 44.87
CA ALA A 238 -20.82 13.75 44.41
C ALA A 238 -19.81 14.08 45.53
N ARG A 239 -18.73 13.30 45.61
CA ARG A 239 -17.63 13.52 46.56
C ARG A 239 -16.30 13.60 45.82
N ARG A 240 -15.33 14.30 46.39
CA ARG A 240 -13.95 14.35 45.87
C ARG A 240 -13.43 12.92 45.61
N GLY A 241 -12.93 12.68 44.40
CA GLY A 241 -12.46 11.37 43.94
C GLY A 241 -13.52 10.44 43.35
N ASP A 242 -14.80 10.80 43.37
CA ASP A 242 -15.84 10.07 42.63
C ASP A 242 -15.60 10.17 41.12
N ARG A 243 -16.09 9.18 40.38
CA ARG A 243 -16.07 9.15 38.92
C ARG A 243 -17.46 9.45 38.40
N ILE A 244 -17.54 10.37 37.46
CA ILE A 244 -18.81 10.83 36.89
C ILE A 244 -18.76 10.56 35.39
N GLY A 245 -19.77 9.86 34.87
CA GLY A 245 -19.89 9.62 33.43
C GLY A 245 -20.15 10.94 32.71
N LEU A 246 -19.53 11.15 31.55
CA LEU A 246 -19.76 12.30 30.69
C LEU A 246 -20.14 11.82 29.30
N HIS A 247 -21.43 11.89 28.98
CA HIS A 247 -22.01 11.40 27.72
C HIS A 247 -22.65 12.55 26.95
N THR A 248 -21.82 13.30 26.22
CA THR A 248 -22.23 14.47 25.44
C THR A 248 -21.62 14.42 24.03
N GLY A 249 -22.24 15.11 23.08
CA GLY A 249 -21.64 15.35 21.76
C GLY A 249 -20.50 16.37 21.81
N ARG A 250 -19.96 16.74 20.64
CA ARG A 250 -19.01 17.85 20.48
C ARG A 250 -19.73 19.20 20.47
N THR A 251 -20.33 19.52 21.61
CA THR A 251 -21.09 20.75 21.84
C THR A 251 -20.58 21.39 23.14
N PRO A 252 -20.91 22.67 23.44
CA PRO A 252 -20.38 23.34 24.64
C PRO A 252 -20.63 22.59 25.96
N GLU A 253 -21.66 21.74 26.02
CA GLU A 253 -21.99 20.78 27.07
C GLU A 253 -20.80 19.89 27.47
N LEU A 254 -19.94 19.53 26.52
CA LEU A 254 -18.72 18.75 26.78
C LEU A 254 -17.79 19.47 27.76
N LEU A 255 -17.54 20.76 27.50
CA LEU A 255 -16.66 21.57 28.33
C LEU A 255 -17.31 21.91 29.66
N VAL A 256 -18.61 22.21 29.64
CA VAL A 256 -19.38 22.46 30.88
C VAL A 256 -19.34 21.22 31.78
N GLY A 257 -19.62 20.06 31.20
CA GLY A 257 -19.57 18.76 31.86
C GLY A 257 -18.20 18.46 32.44
N ALA A 258 -17.14 18.47 31.62
CA ALA A 258 -15.79 18.15 32.07
C ALA A 258 -15.31 19.11 33.18
N LEU A 259 -15.39 20.43 32.96
CA LEU A 259 -14.95 21.41 33.96
C LEU A 259 -15.82 21.39 35.23
N GLY A 260 -17.14 21.22 35.12
CA GLY A 260 -18.03 21.13 36.28
C GLY A 260 -17.75 19.90 37.14
N ILE A 261 -17.50 18.74 36.51
CA ILE A 261 -17.05 17.52 37.21
C ILE A 261 -15.72 17.75 37.92
N LEU A 262 -14.74 18.35 37.23
CA LEU A 262 -13.44 18.63 37.81
C LEU A 262 -13.52 19.63 38.97
N LYS A 263 -14.38 20.65 38.90
CA LYS A 263 -14.61 21.63 39.98
C LYS A 263 -15.30 21.03 41.20
N ALA A 264 -16.12 20.00 41.01
CA ALA A 264 -16.67 19.20 42.12
C ALA A 264 -15.60 18.30 42.79
N GLY A 265 -14.36 18.30 42.31
CA GLY A 265 -13.27 17.44 42.77
C GLY A 265 -13.37 15.99 42.31
N CYS A 266 -14.19 15.73 41.29
CA CYS A 266 -14.42 14.42 40.71
C CYS A 266 -13.64 14.22 39.41
N ALA A 267 -13.50 12.98 38.98
CA ALA A 267 -12.91 12.64 37.69
C ALA A 267 -14.01 12.33 36.66
N TYR A 268 -13.87 12.83 35.43
CA TYR A 268 -14.82 12.50 34.38
C TYR A 268 -14.42 11.20 33.66
N LEU A 269 -15.42 10.37 33.35
CA LEU A 269 -15.30 9.24 32.43
C LEU A 269 -15.95 9.66 31.10
N PRO A 270 -15.16 10.05 30.08
CA PRO A 270 -15.71 10.41 28.79
C PRO A 270 -16.28 9.19 28.07
N LEU A 271 -17.54 9.28 27.65
CA LEU A 271 -18.26 8.23 26.94
C LEU A 271 -18.61 8.71 25.54
N ASP A 272 -18.09 8.02 24.53
CA ASP A 272 -18.40 8.35 23.14
C ASP A 272 -19.86 7.99 22.83
N THR A 273 -20.60 8.93 22.25
CA THR A 273 -22.00 8.74 21.87
C THR A 273 -22.20 7.70 20.77
N GLY A 274 -21.14 7.32 20.05
CA GLY A 274 -21.13 6.24 19.07
C GLY A 274 -20.81 4.86 19.63
N TYR A 275 -20.56 4.72 20.94
CA TYR A 275 -20.34 3.40 21.54
C TYR A 275 -21.65 2.59 21.65
N PRO A 276 -21.59 1.26 21.45
CA PRO A 276 -22.72 0.38 21.72
C PRO A 276 -23.16 0.44 23.18
N ALA A 277 -24.47 0.23 23.41
CA ALA A 277 -25.07 0.30 24.74
C ALA A 277 -24.38 -0.62 25.77
N GLU A 278 -24.17 -1.90 25.41
CA GLU A 278 -23.56 -2.89 26.31
C GLU A 278 -22.12 -2.49 26.72
N ARG A 279 -21.36 -1.86 25.80
CA ARG A 279 -20.03 -1.34 26.12
C ARG A 279 -20.12 -0.17 27.09
N THR A 280 -21.03 0.76 26.86
CA THR A 280 -21.22 1.93 27.73
C THR A 280 -21.63 1.50 29.14
N GLU A 281 -22.57 0.55 29.25
CA GLU A 281 -22.99 -0.03 30.52
C GLU A 281 -21.83 -0.70 31.26
N TRP A 282 -21.01 -1.48 30.54
CA TRP A 282 -19.82 -2.11 31.12
C TRP A 282 -18.81 -1.08 31.63
N LEU A 283 -18.53 -0.02 30.87
CA LEU A 283 -17.60 1.05 31.28
C LEU A 283 -18.10 1.77 32.53
N LEU A 284 -19.40 2.07 32.58
CA LEU A 284 -20.04 2.67 33.76
C LEU A 284 -19.93 1.77 34.99
N ALA A 285 -20.13 0.47 34.82
CA ALA A 285 -20.03 -0.51 35.89
C ALA A 285 -18.58 -0.69 36.40
N ASP A 286 -17.60 -0.87 35.51
CA ASP A 286 -16.18 -1.04 35.87
C ASP A 286 -15.60 0.21 36.55
N SER A 287 -16.12 1.38 36.22
CA SER A 287 -15.76 2.65 36.87
C SER A 287 -16.60 2.99 38.10
N ASP A 288 -17.50 2.11 38.58
CA ASP A 288 -18.54 2.33 39.60
C ASP A 288 -19.20 3.73 39.53
N VAL A 289 -19.68 4.11 38.35
CA VAL A 289 -20.31 5.41 38.11
C VAL A 289 -21.73 5.43 38.69
N ARG A 290 -22.02 6.45 39.51
CA ARG A 290 -23.37 6.68 40.11
C ARG A 290 -24.07 7.92 39.59
N LEU A 291 -23.30 8.86 39.04
CA LEU A 291 -23.80 10.10 38.45
C LEU A 291 -23.35 10.17 36.99
N LEU A 292 -24.25 10.57 36.11
CA LEU A 292 -24.01 10.73 34.68
C LEU A 292 -24.40 12.15 34.28
N VAL A 293 -23.51 12.84 33.58
CA VAL A 293 -23.81 14.11 32.92
C VAL A 293 -24.11 13.81 31.45
N ALA A 294 -25.35 14.09 31.02
CA ALA A 294 -25.82 13.85 29.66
C ALA A 294 -26.78 14.95 29.20
N ALA A 295 -26.70 15.35 27.93
CA ALA A 295 -27.55 16.41 27.38
C ALA A 295 -29.02 15.96 27.27
N ALA A 296 -29.96 16.79 27.72
CA ALA A 296 -31.39 16.45 27.79
C ALA A 296 -32.05 16.14 26.43
N ASP A 297 -31.50 16.64 25.32
CA ASP A 297 -32.01 16.44 23.96
C ASP A 297 -31.55 15.12 23.31
N ARG A 298 -30.73 14.32 24.02
CA ARG A 298 -30.24 13.02 23.56
C ARG A 298 -30.64 11.92 24.56
N PRO A 299 -31.73 11.17 24.32
CA PRO A 299 -32.08 10.05 25.18
C PRO A 299 -30.92 9.04 25.23
N THR A 300 -30.52 8.61 26.43
CA THR A 300 -29.50 7.58 26.62
C THR A 300 -30.01 6.27 26.05
N ALA A 301 -29.35 5.74 25.02
CA ALA A 301 -29.72 4.48 24.36
C ALA A 301 -29.33 3.23 25.19
N PHE A 302 -28.97 3.40 26.46
CA PHE A 302 -28.45 2.37 27.36
C PHE A 302 -29.09 2.49 28.75
N GLY A 303 -29.11 1.38 29.49
CA GLY A 303 -29.62 1.33 30.84
C GLY A 303 -28.65 1.94 31.84
N PHE A 304 -29.09 2.96 32.60
CA PHE A 304 -28.32 3.52 33.71
C PHE A 304 -29.22 3.69 34.93
N ALA A 305 -28.86 3.03 36.03
CA ALA A 305 -29.64 3.05 37.27
C ALA A 305 -29.31 4.24 38.20
N GLY A 306 -28.30 5.05 37.86
CA GLY A 306 -27.87 6.20 38.65
C GLY A 306 -28.62 7.49 38.31
N THR A 307 -28.16 8.61 38.87
CA THR A 307 -28.77 9.92 38.63
C THR A 307 -28.16 10.58 37.39
N VAL A 308 -29.01 11.07 36.49
CA VAL A 308 -28.60 11.82 35.29
C VAL A 308 -28.79 13.32 35.54
N LEU A 309 -27.78 14.12 35.24
CA LEU A 309 -27.84 15.58 35.31
C LEU A 309 -27.62 16.19 33.92
N ASP A 310 -28.42 17.22 33.61
CA ASP A 310 -28.24 18.05 32.43
C ASP A 310 -27.04 19.00 32.61
N PRO A 311 -26.12 19.12 31.63
CA PRO A 311 -24.96 20.01 31.70
C PRO A 311 -25.30 21.47 31.99
N TRP A 312 -26.48 21.95 31.57
CA TRP A 312 -26.91 23.34 31.78
C TRP A 312 -27.73 23.54 33.06
N CYS A 313 -27.96 22.48 33.84
CA CYS A 313 -28.80 22.48 35.04
C CYS A 313 -30.23 23.00 34.79
N ARG A 314 -30.83 22.66 33.65
CA ARG A 314 -32.23 23.02 33.37
C ARG A 314 -33.18 22.21 34.28
N PRO A 315 -34.31 22.79 34.74
CA PRO A 315 -35.30 22.04 35.50
C PRO A 315 -35.87 20.91 34.62
N ALA A 316 -35.92 19.69 35.15
CA ALA A 316 -36.58 18.58 34.45
C ALA A 316 -38.05 18.92 34.20
N GLY A 317 -38.49 18.86 32.95
CA GLY A 317 -39.89 19.08 32.62
C GLY A 317 -40.76 17.92 33.10
N PRO A 318 -42.06 18.12 33.37
CA PRO A 318 -42.98 17.02 33.66
C PRO A 318 -43.17 16.17 32.39
N GLY A 319 -42.33 15.14 32.25
CA GLY A 319 -42.27 14.27 31.06
C GLY A 319 -40.95 13.50 30.90
N ASP A 320 -39.86 13.97 31.53
CA ASP A 320 -38.52 13.38 31.38
C ASP A 320 -38.25 12.15 32.29
N ARG A 321 -39.26 11.30 32.49
CA ARG A 321 -39.02 9.92 32.96
C ARG A 321 -38.87 9.03 31.73
N LEU A 322 -37.64 8.58 31.46
CA LEU A 322 -37.36 7.54 30.47
C LEU A 322 -38.24 6.30 30.76
N PRO A 323 -38.85 5.67 29.73
CA PRO A 323 -39.69 4.50 29.93
C PRO A 323 -38.83 3.28 30.32
N GLY A 324 -38.94 2.79 31.56
CA GLY A 324 -38.25 1.55 31.95
C GLY A 324 -38.14 1.20 33.44
N SER A 325 -38.49 2.07 34.39
CA SER A 325 -38.47 1.73 35.82
C SER A 325 -39.88 1.48 36.36
N GLY A 326 -40.38 0.26 36.12
CA GLY A 326 -41.49 -0.29 36.90
C GLY A 326 -41.00 -0.61 38.31
N GLY A 327 -41.24 0.30 39.24
CA GLY A 327 -40.95 0.11 40.66
C GLY A 327 -41.24 1.39 41.43
N GLU A 328 -42.37 1.44 42.12
CA GLU A 328 -42.76 2.53 43.00
C GLU A 328 -41.71 2.73 44.11
N SER A 329 -40.97 3.84 44.03
CA SER A 329 -40.29 4.42 45.18
C SER A 329 -40.25 5.94 45.01
N GLU A 330 -41.04 6.62 45.83
CA GLU A 330 -41.05 8.08 45.96
C GLU A 330 -39.74 8.55 46.61
N ALA A 331 -38.83 9.10 45.82
CA ALA A 331 -37.81 10.03 46.32
C ALA A 331 -38.15 11.44 45.80
N PRO A 332 -38.14 12.49 46.65
CA PRO A 332 -38.55 13.83 46.23
C PRO A 332 -37.57 14.39 45.20
N GLY A 333 -38.09 14.89 44.08
CA GLY A 333 -37.31 15.71 43.15
C GLY A 333 -36.80 16.95 43.87
N VAL A 334 -35.48 17.13 43.93
CA VAL A 334 -34.85 18.32 44.52
C VAL A 334 -35.09 19.50 43.58
N PRO A 335 -35.79 20.57 44.01
CA PRO A 335 -35.88 21.80 43.24
C PRO A 335 -34.52 22.51 43.26
N CYS A 336 -33.97 22.86 42.10
CA CYS A 336 -32.87 23.82 41.99
C CYS A 336 -33.43 25.23 42.25
N GLU A 337 -33.51 25.65 43.51
CA GLU A 337 -33.53 27.08 43.82
C GLU A 337 -32.09 27.63 43.79
N PRO A 338 -31.86 28.85 43.27
CA PRO A 338 -30.55 29.47 43.29
C PRO A 338 -30.14 29.77 44.73
N GLY A 339 -29.37 28.85 45.33
CA GLY A 339 -28.62 29.09 46.54
C GLY A 339 -27.66 30.26 46.34
N THR A 340 -27.47 31.04 47.39
CA THR A 340 -26.49 32.15 47.44
C THR A 340 -25.10 31.62 47.01
N PRO A 341 -24.34 32.33 46.16
CA PRO A 341 -23.04 31.87 45.70
C PRO A 341 -22.05 31.90 46.87
N GLY A 342 -21.90 30.79 47.58
CA GLY A 342 -20.62 30.46 48.18
C GLY A 342 -19.70 30.05 47.05
N GLU A 343 -18.46 30.54 46.98
CA GLU A 343 -17.51 30.04 45.98
C GLU A 343 -17.43 28.51 46.12
N PRO A 344 -17.86 27.70 45.14
CA PRO A 344 -17.51 26.29 45.15
C PRO A 344 -16.00 26.23 45.17
N GLY A 345 -15.46 25.75 46.30
CA GLY A 345 -14.02 25.66 46.52
C GLY A 345 -13.40 24.91 45.35
N ASP A 346 -12.21 25.32 44.92
CA ASP A 346 -11.37 24.51 44.02
C ASP A 346 -11.02 23.20 44.76
N LEU A 347 -11.97 22.26 44.80
CA LEU A 347 -11.85 20.97 45.44
C LEU A 347 -10.99 20.11 44.54
N GLY A 348 -9.80 19.75 45.01
CA GLY A 348 -8.92 18.83 44.31
C GLY A 348 -7.46 19.15 44.54
N GLU A 349 -6.63 18.14 44.38
CA GLU A 349 -5.18 18.25 44.41
C GLU A 349 -4.58 17.77 43.08
N PRO A 350 -3.34 18.19 42.75
CA PRO A 350 -2.68 17.79 41.51
C PRO A 350 -2.56 16.27 41.33
N GLY A 351 -2.49 15.52 42.43
CA GLY A 351 -2.42 14.06 42.43
C GLY A 351 -3.78 13.37 42.25
N ASP A 352 -4.90 14.09 42.33
CA ASP A 352 -6.24 13.54 42.09
C ASP A 352 -6.46 13.21 40.61
N LEU A 353 -7.40 12.31 40.36
CA LEU A 353 -7.78 11.94 39.00
C LEU A 353 -8.50 13.10 38.32
N ALA A 354 -8.07 13.43 37.11
CA ALA A 354 -8.80 14.31 36.22
C ALA A 354 -9.79 13.50 35.37
N TYR A 355 -9.34 12.38 34.80
CA TYR A 355 -10.18 11.51 34.00
C TYR A 355 -9.71 10.06 33.97
N ILE A 356 -10.59 9.18 33.50
CA ILE A 356 -10.27 7.80 33.18
C ILE A 356 -10.54 7.55 31.70
N CYS A 357 -9.52 7.14 30.95
CA CYS A 357 -9.68 6.72 29.55
C CYS A 357 -9.48 5.22 29.44
N TYR A 358 -10.41 4.53 28.76
CA TYR A 358 -10.29 3.10 28.55
C TYR A 358 -9.54 2.80 27.26
N THR A 359 -8.55 1.92 27.39
CA THR A 359 -7.80 1.35 26.26
C THR A 359 -8.07 -0.13 26.15
N SER A 360 -7.71 -0.75 25.03
CA SER A 360 -7.88 -2.19 24.87
C SER A 360 -6.97 -2.99 25.81
N GLY A 361 -7.43 -4.14 26.30
CA GLY A 361 -6.72 -4.92 27.31
C GLY A 361 -6.31 -6.33 26.88
N THR A 362 -5.14 -6.77 27.34
CA THR A 362 -4.57 -8.10 27.03
C THR A 362 -5.36 -9.27 27.63
N THR A 363 -6.21 -9.02 28.63
CA THR A 363 -7.01 -10.07 29.30
C THR A 363 -8.43 -10.20 28.75
N GLY A 364 -8.71 -9.70 27.53
CA GLY A 364 -10.04 -9.80 26.94
C GLY A 364 -11.00 -8.64 27.25
N HIS A 365 -10.64 -7.71 28.14
CA HIS A 365 -11.49 -6.60 28.58
C HIS A 365 -10.74 -5.27 28.55
N PRO A 366 -11.43 -4.13 28.31
CA PRO A 366 -10.83 -2.81 28.37
C PRO A 366 -10.12 -2.54 29.71
N LYS A 367 -9.05 -1.73 29.68
CA LYS A 367 -8.31 -1.29 30.87
C LYS A 367 -8.45 0.22 31.03
N GLY A 368 -8.98 0.67 32.17
CA GLY A 368 -9.13 2.08 32.49
C GLY A 368 -7.81 2.69 32.95
N VAL A 369 -7.25 3.62 32.17
CA VAL A 369 -6.04 4.37 32.52
C VAL A 369 -6.42 5.56 33.39
N GLU A 370 -5.91 5.59 34.61
CA GLU A 370 -6.23 6.62 35.61
C GLU A 370 -5.27 7.82 35.48
N VAL A 371 -5.73 8.91 34.87
CA VAL A 371 -4.91 10.12 34.59
C VAL A 371 -5.18 11.21 35.63
N THR A 372 -4.11 11.81 36.16
CA THR A 372 -4.19 12.84 37.20
C THR A 372 -4.19 14.26 36.63
N HIS A 373 -4.61 15.23 37.45
CA HIS A 373 -4.51 16.65 37.09
C HIS A 373 -3.08 17.06 36.73
N ARG A 374 -2.07 16.62 37.49
CA ARG A 374 -0.66 16.92 37.20
C ARG A 374 -0.24 16.42 35.83
N ASN A 375 -0.70 15.24 35.44
CA ASN A 375 -0.39 14.68 34.12
C ASN A 375 -0.91 15.58 32.99
N VAL A 376 -2.16 16.05 33.10
CA VAL A 376 -2.76 16.97 32.12
C VAL A 376 -2.02 18.29 32.09
N VAL A 377 -1.75 18.89 33.25
CA VAL A 377 -1.06 20.18 33.35
C VAL A 377 0.36 20.10 32.76
N ARG A 378 1.07 18.98 32.98
CA ARG A 378 2.39 18.72 32.37
C ARG A 378 2.34 18.73 30.85
N LEU A 379 1.29 18.15 30.26
CA LEU A 379 1.14 18.06 28.81
C LEU A 379 1.01 19.45 28.16
N VAL A 380 0.25 20.36 28.78
CA VAL A 380 -0.20 21.60 28.11
C VAL A 380 0.32 22.90 28.69
N ARG A 381 1.04 22.89 29.82
CA ARG A 381 1.63 24.09 30.43
C ARG A 381 3.15 24.01 30.44
N GLY A 382 3.80 25.01 29.83
CA GLY A 382 5.26 25.07 29.76
C GLY A 382 5.89 24.07 28.79
N ALA A 383 5.07 23.40 27.97
CA ALA A 383 5.53 22.54 26.89
C ALA A 383 5.87 23.35 25.63
N ASP A 384 6.77 22.82 24.80
CA ASP A 384 7.39 23.52 23.66
C ASP A 384 7.24 22.80 22.32
N TYR A 385 6.47 21.70 22.28
CA TYR A 385 6.23 20.93 21.05
C TYR A 385 5.28 21.63 20.07
N VAL A 386 4.43 22.52 20.59
CA VAL A 386 3.65 23.52 19.83
C VAL A 386 3.71 24.88 20.54
N ARG A 387 3.17 25.92 19.92
CA ARG A 387 3.07 27.26 20.51
C ARG A 387 1.76 27.40 21.28
N PHE A 388 1.87 27.34 22.60
CA PHE A 388 0.77 27.65 23.51
C PHE A 388 0.67 29.16 23.75
N GLY A 389 -0.56 29.68 23.77
CA GLY A 389 -0.81 31.10 24.00
C GLY A 389 -2.25 31.50 23.68
N PRO A 390 -2.60 32.77 23.89
CA PRO A 390 -3.94 33.28 23.61
C PRO A 390 -4.30 33.28 22.12
N GLU A 391 -3.32 33.21 21.23
CA GLU A 391 -3.55 33.05 19.79
C GLU A 391 -3.90 31.62 19.37
N MET A 392 -3.75 30.64 20.27
CA MET A 392 -4.01 29.23 19.97
C MET A 392 -5.50 29.01 19.73
N SER A 393 -5.84 28.55 18.54
CA SER A 393 -7.19 28.16 18.16
C SER A 393 -7.17 26.70 17.68
N VAL A 394 -7.89 25.83 18.37
CA VAL A 394 -7.90 24.38 18.13
C VAL A 394 -9.30 23.92 17.80
N MET A 395 -9.40 23.04 16.80
CA MET A 395 -10.62 22.30 16.50
C MET A 395 -10.43 20.82 16.89
N PRO A 396 -11.10 20.30 17.93
CA PRO A 396 -10.95 18.91 18.34
C PRO A 396 -11.43 17.94 17.24
N THR A 397 -10.55 17.02 16.84
CA THR A 397 -10.83 16.02 15.81
C THR A 397 -10.93 14.61 16.39
N GLY A 398 -10.30 14.36 17.54
CA GLY A 398 -10.29 13.08 18.23
C GLY A 398 -11.61 12.77 18.94
N SER A 399 -11.95 11.49 19.07
CA SER A 399 -13.06 11.09 19.95
C SER A 399 -12.73 11.49 21.39
N ILE A 400 -13.72 12.01 22.11
CA ILE A 400 -13.57 12.49 23.49
C ILE A 400 -13.19 11.36 24.47
N ALA A 401 -13.46 10.11 24.10
CA ALA A 401 -13.13 8.94 24.91
C ALA A 401 -11.63 8.58 24.87
N PHE A 402 -10.86 9.23 23.98
CA PHE A 402 -9.42 9.05 23.86
C PHE A 402 -8.66 10.27 24.43
N ASP A 403 -7.46 10.00 24.92
CA ASP A 403 -6.55 10.95 25.55
C ASP A 403 -5.99 12.02 24.61
N ALA A 404 -6.08 11.78 23.30
CA ALA A 404 -6.09 12.79 22.25
C ALA A 404 -6.76 14.12 22.64
N SER A 405 -8.00 14.03 23.11
CA SER A 405 -8.86 15.17 23.43
C SER A 405 -8.28 16.03 24.56
N THR A 406 -7.41 15.47 25.40
CA THR A 406 -6.72 16.18 26.48
C THR A 406 -5.90 17.35 25.94
N PHE A 407 -5.12 17.15 24.88
CA PHE A 407 -4.41 18.25 24.23
C PHE A 407 -5.38 19.22 23.56
N GLU A 408 -6.38 18.70 22.85
CA GLU A 408 -7.29 19.50 22.03
C GLU A 408 -8.19 20.44 22.86
N LEU A 409 -8.57 20.03 24.08
CA LEU A 409 -9.39 20.81 24.99
C LEU A 409 -8.54 21.67 25.94
N TRP A 410 -7.59 21.06 26.65
CA TRP A 410 -6.86 21.75 27.72
C TRP A 410 -5.69 22.58 27.19
N GLY A 411 -5.16 22.25 26.02
CA GLY A 411 -4.14 23.02 25.31
C GLY A 411 -4.51 24.49 25.15
N PRO A 412 -5.60 24.81 24.44
CA PRO A 412 -6.07 26.18 24.32
C PRO A 412 -6.62 26.74 25.65
N LEU A 413 -7.49 26.01 26.36
CA LEU A 413 -8.23 26.56 27.50
C LEU A 413 -7.36 26.96 28.69
N LEU A 414 -6.25 26.24 28.94
CA LEU A 414 -5.34 26.58 30.05
C LEU A 414 -4.29 27.62 29.67
N ASN A 415 -4.25 28.05 28.41
CA ASN A 415 -3.30 29.02 27.87
C ASN A 415 -3.97 30.28 27.29
N GLY A 416 -5.29 30.42 27.47
CA GLY A 416 -6.07 31.58 27.02
C GLY A 416 -6.49 31.55 25.55
N GLY A 417 -6.31 30.41 24.88
CA GLY A 417 -6.74 30.17 23.51
C GLY A 417 -8.23 29.84 23.41
N ARG A 418 -8.64 29.31 22.25
CA ARG A 418 -10.04 29.03 21.91
C ARG A 418 -10.23 27.62 21.37
N VAL A 419 -11.32 26.96 21.79
CA VAL A 419 -11.78 25.67 21.24
C VAL A 419 -12.91 25.92 20.24
N HIS A 420 -12.77 25.37 19.04
CA HIS A 420 -13.81 25.37 18.00
C HIS A 420 -14.39 23.97 17.85
N LEU A 421 -15.64 23.79 18.24
CA LEU A 421 -16.33 22.52 18.13
C LEU A 421 -16.98 22.41 16.74
N ALA A 422 -16.71 21.29 16.07
CA ALA A 422 -17.23 20.98 14.74
C ALA A 422 -17.87 19.59 14.72
N ASP A 423 -18.81 19.42 13.80
CA ASP A 423 -19.52 18.16 13.59
C ASP A 423 -18.60 17.14 12.90
N SER A 424 -18.82 15.85 13.14
CA SER A 424 -17.94 14.78 12.64
C SER A 424 -17.83 14.76 11.11
N ASP A 425 -18.92 15.07 10.40
CA ASP A 425 -18.95 15.05 8.93
C ASP A 425 -18.01 16.09 8.30
N THR A 426 -17.83 17.24 8.97
CA THR A 426 -16.90 18.28 8.53
C THR A 426 -15.43 17.84 8.62
N LEU A 427 -15.11 16.95 9.57
CA LEU A 427 -13.74 16.58 9.92
C LEU A 427 -13.16 15.46 9.05
N LEU A 428 -14.00 14.74 8.32
CA LEU A 428 -13.61 13.56 7.52
C LEU A 428 -13.38 13.87 6.04
N ASP A 429 -13.65 15.10 5.61
CA ASP A 429 -13.50 15.57 4.23
C ASP A 429 -12.66 16.85 4.18
N ALA A 430 -11.65 16.87 3.32
CA ALA A 430 -10.66 17.95 3.25
C ALA A 430 -11.24 19.28 2.77
N GLU A 431 -12.24 19.29 1.89
CA GLU A 431 -12.83 20.54 1.37
C GLU A 431 -13.66 21.31 2.43
N PRO A 432 -14.66 20.71 3.11
CA PRO A 432 -15.37 21.40 4.19
C PRO A 432 -14.46 21.69 5.37
N LEU A 433 -13.50 20.82 5.69
CA LEU A 433 -12.50 21.09 6.72
C LEU A 433 -11.68 22.34 6.38
N GLY A 434 -11.05 22.40 5.20
CA GLY A 434 -10.21 23.53 4.79
C GLY A 434 -10.96 24.87 4.79
N ARG A 435 -12.24 24.87 4.41
CA ARG A 435 -13.12 26.05 4.52
C ARG A 435 -13.32 26.50 5.96
N GLU A 436 -13.65 25.58 6.88
CA GLU A 436 -13.82 25.92 8.30
C GLU A 436 -12.50 26.35 8.96
N LEU A 437 -11.38 25.70 8.64
CA LEU A 437 -10.05 26.10 9.15
C LEU A 437 -9.74 27.56 8.80
N THR A 438 -10.04 27.96 7.56
CA THR A 438 -9.87 29.33 7.09
C THR A 438 -10.86 30.29 7.74
N ALA A 439 -12.16 29.96 7.70
CA ALA A 439 -13.23 30.84 8.16
C ALA A 439 -13.17 31.11 9.67
N ARG A 440 -12.75 30.12 10.46
CA ARG A 440 -12.68 30.20 11.92
C ARG A 440 -11.28 30.61 12.42
N GLY A 441 -10.29 30.69 11.54
CA GLY A 441 -8.91 31.03 11.90
C GLY A 441 -8.27 30.00 12.83
N ILE A 442 -8.44 28.71 12.51
CA ILE A 442 -7.85 27.62 13.31
C ILE A 442 -6.33 27.63 13.10
N THR A 443 -5.57 27.65 14.19
CA THR A 443 -4.10 27.72 14.11
C THR A 443 -3.45 26.35 14.26
N THR A 444 -4.10 25.45 15.00
CA THR A 444 -3.50 24.19 15.41
C THR A 444 -4.51 23.06 15.30
N LEU A 445 -4.08 21.97 14.66
CA LEU A 445 -4.82 20.72 14.63
C LEU A 445 -3.95 19.58 15.17
N TRP A 446 -4.62 18.59 15.75
CA TRP A 446 -4.05 17.27 15.99
C TRP A 446 -4.84 16.24 15.18
N LEU A 447 -4.15 15.34 14.47
CA LEU A 447 -4.76 14.30 13.66
C LEU A 447 -4.09 12.94 13.94
N THR A 448 -4.87 11.87 13.85
CA THR A 448 -4.28 10.53 13.75
C THR A 448 -3.59 10.37 12.40
N SER A 449 -2.51 9.60 12.33
CA SER A 449 -1.76 9.38 11.07
C SER A 449 -2.65 8.91 9.90
N PRO A 450 -3.65 8.02 10.10
CA PRO A 450 -4.56 7.63 9.02
C PRO A 450 -5.49 8.75 8.54
N LEU A 451 -6.06 9.53 9.47
CA LEU A 451 -6.91 10.66 9.10
C LEU A 451 -6.10 11.76 8.39
N PHE A 452 -4.89 12.02 8.87
CA PHE A 452 -3.93 12.89 8.18
C PHE A 452 -3.66 12.41 6.74
N ASN A 453 -3.35 11.12 6.56
CA ASN A 453 -3.09 10.57 5.22
C ASN A 453 -4.31 10.71 4.31
N GLN A 454 -5.52 10.39 4.80
CA GLN A 454 -6.76 10.54 4.06
C GLN A 454 -6.98 11.98 3.59
N LEU A 455 -6.89 12.93 4.50
CA LEU A 455 -7.14 14.34 4.22
C LEU A 455 -6.04 14.94 3.32
N ALA A 456 -4.77 14.59 3.57
CA ALA A 456 -3.67 14.97 2.69
C ALA A 456 -3.81 14.38 1.28
N GLU A 457 -4.40 13.19 1.17
CA GLU A 457 -4.64 12.57 -0.13
C GLU A 457 -5.74 13.28 -0.91
N GLN A 458 -6.83 13.66 -0.24
CA GLN A 458 -7.92 14.44 -0.81
C GLN A 458 -7.48 15.87 -1.21
N ASP A 459 -6.92 16.64 -0.28
CA ASP A 459 -6.37 17.97 -0.52
C ASP A 459 -5.34 18.36 0.56
N ALA A 460 -4.06 18.30 0.20
CA ALA A 460 -2.98 18.71 1.10
C ALA A 460 -2.93 20.22 1.37
N ALA A 461 -3.52 21.05 0.50
CA ALA A 461 -3.57 22.50 0.68
C ALA A 461 -4.66 22.92 1.68
N ALA A 462 -5.60 22.04 2.03
CA ALA A 462 -6.60 22.29 3.07
C ALA A 462 -5.99 22.66 4.43
N PHE A 463 -4.75 22.22 4.70
CA PHE A 463 -4.02 22.53 5.92
C PHE A 463 -3.30 23.90 5.91
N ARG A 464 -3.28 24.62 4.79
CA ARG A 464 -2.56 25.90 4.63
C ARG A 464 -2.92 26.96 5.67
N PRO A 465 -4.16 27.07 6.18
CA PRO A 465 -4.49 28.04 7.24
C PRO A 465 -3.81 27.76 8.58
N LEU A 466 -3.34 26.53 8.81
CA LEU A 466 -2.74 26.13 10.07
C LEU A 466 -1.31 26.68 10.21
N ARG A 467 -0.94 26.97 11.46
CA ARG A 467 0.43 27.27 11.87
C ARG A 467 1.17 25.99 12.25
N GLU A 468 0.50 25.11 12.99
CA GLU A 468 1.05 23.86 13.52
C GLU A 468 0.08 22.71 13.31
N LEU A 469 0.57 21.58 12.82
CA LEU A 469 -0.20 20.36 12.66
C LEU A 469 0.53 19.22 13.36
N VAL A 470 -0.08 18.68 14.41
CA VAL A 470 0.45 17.53 15.14
C VAL A 470 -0.18 16.27 14.57
N VAL A 471 0.64 15.29 14.20
CA VAL A 471 0.19 14.01 13.63
C VAL A 471 0.76 12.88 14.47
N GLY A 472 -0.07 11.92 14.86
CA GLY A 472 0.39 10.83 15.73
C GLY A 472 -0.56 9.65 15.80
N GLY A 473 -0.33 8.78 16.79
CA GLY A 473 -1.15 7.59 16.99
C GLY A 473 -0.73 6.38 16.15
N ASP A 474 -0.11 6.55 14.97
CA ASP A 474 0.50 5.47 14.17
C ASP A 474 1.76 5.93 13.41
N ALA A 475 2.48 5.03 12.74
CA ALA A 475 3.60 5.39 11.89
C ALA A 475 3.17 6.35 10.76
N LEU A 476 3.89 7.46 10.61
CA LEU A 476 3.57 8.46 9.58
C LEU A 476 4.01 7.99 8.20
N SER A 477 3.24 8.38 7.18
CA SER A 477 3.59 8.13 5.79
C SER A 477 4.51 9.24 5.25
N ALA A 478 5.74 8.91 4.89
CA ALA A 478 6.68 9.85 4.30
C ALA A 478 6.13 10.54 3.04
N ALA A 479 5.35 9.82 2.22
CA ALA A 479 4.73 10.38 1.03
C ALA A 479 3.72 11.50 1.36
N HIS A 480 2.82 11.27 2.32
CA HIS A 480 1.82 12.26 2.72
C HIS A 480 2.46 13.44 3.47
N VAL A 481 3.47 13.18 4.30
CA VAL A 481 4.28 14.23 4.94
C VAL A 481 4.95 15.12 3.88
N ALA A 482 5.60 14.52 2.88
CA ALA A 482 6.23 15.27 1.79
C ALA A 482 5.21 16.10 1.00
N LYS A 483 4.03 15.53 0.73
CA LYS A 483 2.92 16.20 0.03
C LYS A 483 2.46 17.45 0.79
N VAL A 484 2.21 17.32 2.09
CA VAL A 484 1.76 18.45 2.93
C VAL A 484 2.86 19.50 3.11
N MET A 485 4.13 19.10 3.31
CA MET A 485 5.26 20.04 3.37
C MET A 485 5.46 20.81 2.05
N ALA A 486 5.13 20.21 0.91
CA ALA A 486 5.20 20.88 -0.38
C ALA A 486 4.03 21.86 -0.58
N ALA A 487 2.81 21.47 -0.21
CA ALA A 487 1.62 22.32 -0.34
C ALA A 487 1.59 23.47 0.68
N CYS A 488 2.11 23.23 1.88
CA CYS A 488 2.06 24.14 3.03
C CYS A 488 3.48 24.37 3.59
N PRO A 489 4.34 25.15 2.92
CA PRO A 489 5.75 25.32 3.31
C PRO A 489 5.95 26.02 4.66
N ASP A 490 4.99 26.86 5.08
CA ASP A 490 5.04 27.60 6.35
C ASP A 490 4.44 26.81 7.53
N LEU A 491 3.83 25.64 7.27
CA LEU A 491 3.22 24.79 8.29
C LEU A 491 4.29 24.01 9.05
N SER A 492 4.30 24.16 10.37
CA SER A 492 5.13 23.33 11.24
C SER A 492 4.44 21.99 11.52
N LEU A 493 4.88 20.93 10.86
CA LEU A 493 4.39 19.57 11.07
C LEU A 493 5.14 18.89 12.21
N VAL A 494 4.41 18.34 13.18
CA VAL A 494 4.97 17.72 14.40
C VAL A 494 4.52 16.27 14.49
N ASN A 495 5.45 15.32 14.55
CA ASN A 495 5.14 13.94 14.88
C ASN A 495 4.99 13.80 16.41
N GLY A 496 3.83 13.32 16.87
CA GLY A 496 3.51 13.11 18.28
C GLY A 496 3.45 11.63 18.64
N TYR A 497 4.30 11.20 19.58
CA TYR A 497 4.31 9.84 20.12
C TYR A 497 4.05 9.84 21.63
N GLY A 498 3.13 8.99 22.07
CA GLY A 498 2.92 8.69 23.47
C GLY A 498 1.83 7.63 23.65
N PRO A 499 1.97 6.71 24.61
CA PRO A 499 0.88 5.86 25.06
C PRO A 499 -0.04 6.63 26.02
N THR A 500 -1.30 6.19 26.14
CA THR A 500 -2.27 6.75 27.09
C THR A 500 -1.78 6.73 28.52
N GLU A 501 -1.01 5.71 28.88
CA GLU A 501 -0.39 5.53 30.19
C GLU A 501 0.69 6.56 30.53
N ASN A 502 1.12 7.38 29.56
CA ASN A 502 1.98 8.55 29.78
C ASN A 502 1.38 9.84 29.19
N THR A 503 0.05 9.90 29.14
CA THR A 503 -0.79 11.08 28.87
C THR A 503 -0.50 11.74 27.52
N THR A 504 -1.04 11.15 26.44
CA THR A 504 -1.06 11.69 25.07
C THR A 504 0.31 11.79 24.40
N PHE A 505 1.21 12.68 24.85
CA PHE A 505 2.53 12.88 24.26
C PHE A 505 3.65 12.72 25.28
N SER A 506 4.55 11.80 24.96
CA SER A 506 5.78 11.54 25.70
C SER A 506 6.99 12.07 24.95
N VAL A 507 6.98 11.93 23.63
CA VAL A 507 8.08 12.24 22.71
C VAL A 507 7.50 12.92 21.48
N THR A 508 8.13 13.99 21.01
CA THR A 508 7.67 14.71 19.80
C THR A 508 8.83 15.11 18.91
N HIS A 509 8.60 15.18 17.59
CA HIS A 509 9.57 15.63 16.61
C HIS A 509 8.97 16.67 15.66
N ARG A 510 9.59 17.84 15.53
CA ARG A 510 9.25 18.77 14.44
C ARG A 510 9.90 18.27 13.15
N LEU A 511 9.08 17.92 12.17
CA LEU A 511 9.53 17.26 10.95
C LEU A 511 10.20 18.25 10.00
N THR A 512 11.26 17.79 9.35
CA THR A 512 11.98 18.51 8.29
C THR A 512 12.06 17.64 7.03
N ARG A 513 12.43 18.24 5.88
CA ARG A 513 12.65 17.47 4.65
C ARG A 513 13.71 16.38 4.78
N ALA A 514 14.67 16.54 5.70
CA ALA A 514 15.72 15.55 5.96
C ALA A 514 15.16 14.26 6.59
N ASP A 515 13.97 14.32 7.21
CA ASP A 515 13.35 13.18 7.90
C ASP A 515 12.53 12.27 6.96
N LEU A 516 12.34 12.65 5.68
CA LEU A 516 11.49 11.90 4.74
C LEU A 516 12.01 10.50 4.40
N GLY A 517 13.32 10.28 4.52
CA GLY A 517 13.90 8.93 4.37
C GLY A 517 13.50 7.99 5.51
N ARG A 518 13.31 8.53 6.71
CA ARG A 518 12.90 7.78 7.90
C ARG A 518 12.40 8.71 8.99
N ILE A 519 11.10 8.68 9.27
CA ILE A 519 10.46 9.58 10.22
C ILE A 519 10.75 9.15 11.67
N PRO A 520 11.47 9.96 12.48
CA PRO A 520 11.69 9.67 13.89
C PRO A 520 10.48 10.06 14.75
N ILE A 521 10.43 9.55 15.99
CA ILE A 521 9.42 9.94 16.99
C ILE A 521 9.86 11.12 17.86
N GLY A 522 11.16 11.44 17.88
CA GLY A 522 11.66 12.73 18.38
C GLY A 522 12.34 12.69 19.74
N ARG A 523 12.17 13.76 20.52
CA ARG A 523 12.76 13.89 21.86
C ARG A 523 11.68 13.91 22.94
N PRO A 524 11.98 13.48 24.18
CA PRO A 524 11.00 13.56 25.25
C PRO A 524 10.54 15.01 25.45
N VAL A 525 9.24 15.22 25.66
CA VAL A 525 8.69 16.55 25.90
C VAL A 525 9.05 17.04 27.32
N ALA A 526 8.83 18.32 27.60
CA ALA A 526 9.11 18.92 28.90
C ALA A 526 8.57 18.06 30.07
N ASN A 527 9.40 17.86 31.10
CA ASN A 527 9.11 17.06 32.29
C ASN A 527 8.73 15.59 31.99
N SER A 528 9.30 15.03 30.92
CA SER A 528 9.25 13.60 30.57
C SER A 528 10.64 13.05 30.38
N THR A 529 10.81 11.76 30.65
CA THR A 529 12.02 11.04 30.30
C THR A 529 11.69 9.86 29.40
N ALA A 530 12.67 9.46 28.59
CA ALA A 530 12.62 8.23 27.82
C ALA A 530 13.92 7.46 28.02
N TYR A 531 13.82 6.15 28.16
CA TYR A 531 14.96 5.25 28.27
C TYR A 531 14.78 4.10 27.28
N VAL A 532 15.86 3.77 26.57
CA VAL A 532 15.91 2.60 25.71
C VAL A 532 16.70 1.55 26.46
N LEU A 533 16.03 0.51 26.94
CA LEU A 533 16.60 -0.49 27.84
C LEU A 533 16.67 -1.87 27.18
N ASP A 534 17.68 -2.65 27.55
CA ASP A 534 17.81 -4.05 27.15
C ASP A 534 16.96 -4.98 28.04
N GLU A 535 17.03 -6.30 27.81
CA GLU A 535 16.28 -7.31 28.59
C GLU A 535 16.66 -7.34 30.08
N ALA A 536 17.84 -6.85 30.44
CA ALA A 536 18.30 -6.76 31.82
C ALA A 536 17.86 -5.46 32.52
N GLY A 537 17.23 -4.54 31.78
CA GLY A 537 16.85 -3.22 32.28
C GLY A 537 18.02 -2.21 32.27
N GLU A 538 19.13 -2.52 31.58
CA GLU A 538 20.24 -1.59 31.45
C GLU A 538 20.08 -0.70 30.19
N PRO A 539 20.58 0.55 30.21
CA PRO A 539 20.46 1.45 29.07
C PRO A 539 21.26 0.96 27.87
N CYS A 540 20.60 0.93 26.70
CA CYS A 540 21.23 0.62 25.43
C CYS A 540 22.13 1.77 24.95
N PRO A 541 23.26 1.48 24.28
CA PRO A 541 24.04 2.49 23.58
C PRO A 541 23.25 3.20 22.48
N VAL A 542 23.72 4.38 22.08
CA VAL A 542 23.20 5.06 20.88
C VAL A 542 23.34 4.16 19.65
N GLY A 543 22.29 4.09 18.83
CA GLY A 543 22.18 3.25 17.64
C GLY A 543 21.69 1.82 17.91
N VAL A 544 21.67 1.38 19.18
CA VAL A 544 21.27 0.02 19.57
C VAL A 544 19.77 -0.02 19.89
N PRO A 545 19.00 -0.92 19.26
CA PRO A 545 17.60 -1.18 19.62
C PRO A 545 17.42 -1.64 21.07
N GLY A 546 16.36 -1.17 21.71
CA GLY A 546 15.90 -1.66 23.02
C GLY A 546 14.43 -1.35 23.24
N GLU A 547 13.88 -1.82 24.35
CA GLU A 547 12.51 -1.52 24.77
C GLU A 547 12.43 -0.08 25.32
N LEU A 548 11.39 0.66 24.92
CA LEU A 548 11.18 2.04 25.31
C LEU A 548 10.41 2.13 26.63
N TYR A 549 11.04 2.76 27.63
CA TYR A 549 10.47 3.07 28.94
C TYR A 549 10.29 4.57 29.06
N LEU A 550 9.16 4.99 29.60
CA LEU A 550 8.77 6.39 29.65
C LEU A 550 8.54 6.84 31.09
N GLY A 551 9.13 7.97 31.49
CA GLY A 551 9.07 8.48 32.85
C GLY A 551 8.65 9.94 32.94
N GLY A 552 8.68 10.45 34.18
CA GLY A 552 8.34 11.84 34.52
C GLY A 552 6.86 12.08 34.78
N ASP A 553 6.48 13.35 34.84
CA ASP A 553 5.16 13.79 35.32
C ASP A 553 3.99 13.48 34.37
N GLY A 554 4.24 12.86 33.22
CA GLY A 554 3.17 12.36 32.33
C GLY A 554 2.64 10.98 32.72
N VAL A 555 3.37 10.24 33.56
CA VAL A 555 3.07 8.83 33.85
C VAL A 555 1.79 8.77 34.67
N ALA A 556 0.80 8.04 34.15
CA ALA A 556 -0.51 7.88 34.76
C ALA A 556 -0.42 7.16 36.12
N ARG A 557 -1.48 7.23 36.92
CA ARG A 557 -1.52 6.56 38.24
C ARG A 557 -1.40 5.05 38.09
N GLY A 558 -2.08 4.47 37.11
CA GLY A 558 -2.10 3.04 36.85
C GLY A 558 -3.36 2.62 36.10
N TYR A 559 -3.71 1.33 36.21
CA TYR A 559 -4.93 0.79 35.66
C TYR A 559 -5.99 0.57 36.76
N ARG A 560 -7.21 1.06 36.51
CA ARG A 560 -8.38 0.91 37.38
C ARG A 560 -8.61 -0.56 37.74
N GLY A 561 -8.70 -0.85 39.05
CA GLY A 561 -9.03 -2.19 39.55
C GLY A 561 -8.00 -3.29 39.22
N ARG A 562 -6.81 -2.94 38.73
CA ARG A 562 -5.82 -3.89 38.19
C ARG A 562 -4.42 -3.67 38.79
N PRO A 563 -4.21 -3.88 40.10
CA PRO A 563 -2.94 -3.60 40.76
C PRO A 563 -1.78 -4.46 40.26
N GLY A 564 -2.02 -5.75 39.95
CA GLY A 564 -1.00 -6.64 39.41
C GLY A 564 -0.46 -6.18 38.04
N LEU A 565 -1.36 -5.86 37.10
CA LEU A 565 -0.98 -5.32 35.79
C LEU A 565 -0.34 -3.93 35.91
N THR A 566 -0.78 -3.13 36.88
CA THR A 566 -0.16 -1.83 37.17
C THR A 566 1.29 -2.03 37.62
N ALA A 567 1.57 -2.93 38.56
CA ALA A 567 2.94 -3.21 39.01
C ALA A 567 3.84 -3.79 37.90
N GLU A 568 3.28 -4.57 36.97
CA GLU A 568 4.01 -5.10 35.82
C GLU A 568 4.44 -4.02 34.82
N ARG A 569 3.58 -3.01 34.59
CA ARG A 569 3.78 -2.00 33.54
C ARG A 569 4.29 -0.65 34.05
N PHE A 570 3.98 -0.29 35.29
CA PHE A 570 4.42 0.94 35.97
C PHE A 570 5.46 0.56 37.02
N VAL A 571 6.70 0.36 36.56
CA VAL A 571 7.82 -0.09 37.39
C VAL A 571 8.50 1.10 38.07
N GLU A 572 9.29 0.85 39.11
CA GLU A 572 10.13 1.87 39.75
C GLU A 572 11.15 2.44 38.74
N ASP A 573 11.47 3.74 38.82
CA ASP A 573 12.53 4.35 38.01
C ASP A 573 13.90 4.20 38.71
N PRO A 574 14.75 3.23 38.30
CA PRO A 574 16.07 3.03 38.91
C PRO A 574 17.05 4.13 38.54
N PHE A 575 16.70 5.01 37.59
CA PHE A 575 17.54 6.09 37.13
C PHE A 575 17.14 7.44 37.72
N ALA A 576 16.07 7.53 38.50
CA ALA A 576 15.64 8.81 39.07
C ALA A 576 16.78 9.45 39.91
N PRO A 577 17.09 10.74 39.74
CA PRO A 577 18.00 11.41 40.65
C PRO A 577 17.38 11.48 42.05
N ALA A 578 18.20 11.30 43.10
CA ALA A 578 17.77 11.20 44.51
C ALA A 578 17.00 12.41 45.08
N ALA A 579 16.76 13.46 44.28
CA ALA A 579 15.95 14.62 44.63
C ALA A 579 14.68 14.67 43.77
N GLY A 580 13.61 14.03 44.27
CA GLY A 580 12.19 14.25 44.01
C GLY A 580 11.79 15.02 42.75
N ARG A 581 12.00 14.44 41.56
CA ARG A 581 11.18 14.78 40.39
C ARG A 581 9.84 14.05 40.57
N GLY A 582 8.72 14.72 40.31
CA GLY A 582 7.45 14.01 40.24
C GLY A 582 7.53 12.92 39.16
N GLY A 583 7.24 11.68 39.55
CA GLY A 583 7.30 10.52 38.67
C GLY A 583 8.42 9.53 39.03
N ASP A 584 8.27 8.84 40.16
CA ASP A 584 9.19 7.78 40.64
C ASP A 584 9.07 6.45 39.85
N ARG A 585 8.35 6.47 38.73
CA ARG A 585 7.97 5.28 37.98
C ARG A 585 8.18 5.45 36.49
N LEU A 586 8.53 4.34 35.86
CA LEU A 586 8.58 4.18 34.41
C LEU A 586 7.38 3.38 33.93
N TYR A 587 6.75 3.85 32.87
CA TYR A 587 5.83 3.05 32.08
C TYR A 587 6.59 2.26 31.01
N ARG A 588 6.46 0.93 31.08
CA ARG A 588 6.98 -0.01 30.10
C ARG A 588 6.05 -0.08 28.88
N SER A 589 6.46 0.53 27.77
CA SER A 589 5.59 0.71 26.59
C SER A 589 5.32 -0.56 25.77
N GLY A 590 6.28 -1.50 25.77
CA GLY A 590 6.32 -2.63 24.84
C GLY A 590 6.76 -2.27 23.42
N ASP A 591 7.15 -1.02 23.18
CA ASP A 591 7.65 -0.53 21.89
C ASP A 591 9.17 -0.67 21.81
N LEU A 592 9.69 -0.99 20.63
CA LEU A 592 11.13 -1.00 20.34
C LEU A 592 11.54 0.35 19.75
N ALA A 593 12.61 0.92 20.28
CA ALA A 593 13.17 2.18 19.83
C ALA A 593 14.71 2.14 19.86
N ARG A 594 15.35 3.14 19.25
CA ARG A 594 16.78 3.40 19.43
C ARG A 594 17.07 4.90 19.45
N TRP A 595 18.14 5.27 20.15
CA TRP A 595 18.68 6.63 20.11
C TRP A 595 19.51 6.86 18.86
N ARG A 596 19.39 8.05 18.27
CA ARG A 596 20.39 8.65 17.38
C ARG A 596 21.41 9.45 18.19
N SER A 597 22.58 9.75 17.60
CA SER A 597 23.66 10.48 18.29
C SER A 597 23.31 11.92 18.63
N ASP A 598 22.34 12.52 17.93
CA ASP A 598 21.79 13.83 18.24
C ASP A 598 20.80 13.81 19.43
N GLY A 599 20.40 12.64 19.93
CA GLY A 599 19.40 12.50 20.99
C GLY A 599 17.96 12.48 20.46
N VAL A 600 17.75 12.11 19.19
CA VAL A 600 16.43 11.83 18.62
C VAL A 600 16.13 10.33 18.66
N LEU A 601 14.92 9.96 19.06
CA LEU A 601 14.43 8.57 19.08
C LEU A 601 13.82 8.17 17.74
N GLU A 602 14.14 6.96 17.31
CA GLU A 602 13.53 6.28 16.17
C GLU A 602 12.70 5.09 16.66
N PHE A 603 11.46 4.99 16.19
CA PHE A 603 10.58 3.85 16.45
C PHE A 603 10.92 2.69 15.51
N LEU A 604 10.99 1.47 16.05
CA LEU A 604 11.39 0.26 15.34
C LEU A 604 10.26 -0.78 15.21
N GLY A 605 9.12 -0.53 15.86
CA GLY A 605 8.00 -1.48 15.92
C GLY A 605 7.64 -1.86 17.36
N ARG A 606 6.82 -2.90 17.50
CA ARG A 606 6.39 -3.43 18.79
C ARG A 606 7.09 -4.75 19.10
N ARG A 607 7.29 -5.03 20.39
CA ARG A 607 7.75 -6.35 20.85
C ARG A 607 6.61 -7.34 21.03
N ASP A 608 5.40 -6.86 21.32
CA ASP A 608 4.20 -7.69 21.55
C ASP A 608 3.28 -7.77 20.31
N HIS A 609 2.17 -8.49 20.44
CA HIS A 609 1.19 -8.70 19.36
C HIS A 609 0.15 -7.57 19.21
N GLN A 610 0.29 -6.48 19.96
CA GLN A 610 -0.59 -5.33 19.83
C GLN A 610 -0.42 -4.69 18.46
N VAL A 611 -1.53 -4.19 17.93
CA VAL A 611 -1.57 -3.60 16.59
C VAL A 611 -2.23 -2.23 16.66
N LYS A 612 -1.76 -1.33 15.82
CA LYS A 612 -2.41 -0.04 15.59
C LYS A 612 -3.28 -0.18 14.35
N VAL A 613 -4.58 0.06 14.49
CA VAL A 613 -5.58 -0.05 13.43
C VAL A 613 -6.37 1.25 13.43
N ARG A 614 -6.35 1.98 12.31
CA ARG A 614 -7.00 3.30 12.17
C ARG A 614 -6.57 4.32 13.24
N GLY A 615 -5.33 4.23 13.71
CA GLY A 615 -4.80 5.09 14.76
C GLY A 615 -5.19 4.69 16.18
N PHE A 616 -5.97 3.62 16.35
CA PHE A 616 -6.35 3.07 17.64
C PHE A 616 -5.41 1.92 18.04
N ARG A 617 -5.03 1.89 19.31
CA ARG A 617 -4.29 0.77 19.90
C ARG A 617 -5.27 -0.37 20.18
N VAL A 618 -5.14 -1.46 19.45
CA VAL A 618 -6.04 -2.62 19.51
C VAL A 618 -5.28 -3.84 20.02
N GLU A 619 -5.86 -4.49 21.02
CA GLU A 619 -5.47 -5.80 21.54
C GLU A 619 -6.30 -6.89 20.86
N PRO A 620 -5.69 -7.75 20.03
CA PRO A 620 -6.40 -8.88 19.42
C PRO A 620 -7.14 -9.76 20.44
N ALA A 621 -6.58 -9.92 21.65
CA ALA A 621 -7.17 -10.73 22.71
C ALA A 621 -8.54 -10.21 23.21
N GLU A 622 -8.80 -8.90 23.21
CA GLU A 622 -10.13 -8.34 23.54
C GLU A 622 -11.18 -8.80 22.53
N ILE A 623 -10.78 -8.86 21.26
CA ILE A 623 -11.65 -9.29 20.17
C ILE A 623 -11.85 -10.80 20.21
N GLU A 624 -10.77 -11.57 20.42
CA GLU A 624 -10.82 -13.03 20.59
C GLU A 624 -11.77 -13.42 21.74
N SER A 625 -11.69 -12.72 22.88
CA SER A 625 -12.57 -12.95 24.03
C SER A 625 -14.03 -12.62 23.71
N ALA A 626 -14.29 -11.53 22.98
CA ALA A 626 -15.65 -11.18 22.55
C ALA A 626 -16.20 -12.22 21.55
N MET A 627 -15.36 -12.76 20.67
CA MET A 627 -15.73 -13.82 19.73
C MET A 627 -16.12 -15.12 20.46
N LEU A 628 -15.36 -15.49 21.50
CA LEU A 628 -15.65 -16.64 22.36
C LEU A 628 -16.93 -16.49 23.18
N GLY A 629 -17.51 -15.28 23.25
CA GLY A 629 -18.83 -15.05 23.85
C GLY A 629 -19.99 -15.67 23.06
N HIS A 630 -19.77 -16.11 21.81
CA HIS A 630 -20.80 -16.79 21.03
C HIS A 630 -20.84 -18.31 21.35
N PRO A 631 -22.02 -18.91 21.67
CA PRO A 631 -22.10 -20.32 22.10
C PRO A 631 -21.58 -21.36 21.10
N GLN A 632 -21.56 -21.00 19.81
CA GLN A 632 -21.08 -21.85 18.71
C GLN A 632 -19.62 -21.58 18.31
N VAL A 633 -18.87 -20.77 19.06
CA VAL A 633 -17.43 -20.53 18.83
C VAL A 633 -16.63 -21.27 19.90
N ALA A 634 -15.73 -22.16 19.48
CA ALA A 634 -14.88 -22.95 20.38
C ALA A 634 -13.49 -22.34 20.56
N GLU A 635 -12.86 -21.89 19.48
CA GLU A 635 -11.56 -21.21 19.49
C GLU A 635 -11.61 -19.97 18.59
N ALA A 636 -10.83 -18.94 18.94
CA ALA A 636 -10.70 -17.73 18.13
C ALA A 636 -9.27 -17.19 18.18
N VAL A 637 -8.79 -16.65 17.06
CA VAL A 637 -7.51 -15.94 16.95
C VAL A 637 -7.67 -14.72 16.05
N VAL A 638 -7.16 -13.57 16.47
CA VAL A 638 -7.23 -12.32 15.71
C VAL A 638 -5.83 -11.88 15.31
N THR A 639 -5.70 -11.44 14.06
CA THR A 639 -4.45 -10.92 13.49
C THR A 639 -4.70 -9.57 12.82
N ALA A 640 -3.64 -8.81 12.55
CA ALA A 640 -3.74 -7.65 11.68
C ALA A 640 -2.69 -7.71 10.56
N GLY A 641 -3.17 -7.51 9.32
CA GLY A 641 -2.34 -7.50 8.11
C GLY A 641 -2.59 -6.26 7.27
N SER A 642 -1.64 -5.94 6.39
CA SER A 642 -1.77 -4.88 5.38
C SER A 642 -1.76 -5.52 4.00
N ARG A 643 -2.67 -5.10 3.13
CA ARG A 643 -2.70 -5.58 1.74
C ARG A 643 -1.54 -4.97 0.93
N PRO A 644 -0.97 -5.69 -0.06
CA PRO A 644 -0.01 -5.09 -0.98
C PRO A 644 -0.60 -3.85 -1.67
N GLY A 645 0.05 -2.70 -1.50
CA GLY A 645 -0.43 -1.41 -2.04
C GLY A 645 -1.36 -0.60 -1.13
N ARG A 646 -1.72 -1.09 0.07
CA ARG A 646 -2.38 -0.29 1.12
C ARG A 646 -1.57 -0.30 2.40
N SER A 647 -1.27 0.88 2.95
CA SER A 647 -0.54 1.02 4.21
C SER A 647 -1.42 0.80 5.46
N GLU A 648 -2.74 0.66 5.30
CA GLU A 648 -3.68 0.51 6.42
C GLU A 648 -3.74 -0.95 6.89
N LYS A 649 -3.55 -1.17 8.20
CA LYS A 649 -3.71 -2.48 8.84
C LYS A 649 -5.20 -2.78 9.05
N GLN A 650 -5.64 -3.99 8.73
CA GLN A 650 -7.01 -4.47 8.97
C GLN A 650 -7.01 -5.69 9.89
N LEU A 651 -8.01 -5.77 10.76
CA LEU A 651 -8.20 -6.90 11.68
C LEU A 651 -8.89 -8.07 10.98
N CYS A 652 -8.36 -9.28 11.18
CA CYS A 652 -8.92 -10.54 10.69
C CYS A 652 -9.09 -11.51 11.87
N GLY A 653 -10.31 -11.94 12.13
CA GLY A 653 -10.64 -12.91 13.18
C GLY A 653 -10.91 -14.30 12.60
N TYR A 654 -10.14 -15.28 13.00
CA TYR A 654 -10.31 -16.69 12.61
C TYR A 654 -10.93 -17.45 13.77
N TYR A 655 -11.86 -18.37 13.50
CA TYR A 655 -12.58 -19.06 14.56
C TYR A 655 -13.08 -20.46 14.17
N THR A 656 -13.29 -21.32 15.16
CA THR A 656 -13.74 -22.71 14.97
C THR A 656 -15.03 -22.98 15.75
N GLY A 657 -15.77 -24.04 15.36
CA GLY A 657 -16.96 -24.50 16.06
C GLY A 657 -16.64 -25.63 17.05
N PRO A 658 -17.52 -25.92 18.03
CA PRO A 658 -17.37 -27.09 18.89
C PRO A 658 -17.35 -28.39 18.08
N ALA A 659 -16.61 -29.39 18.56
CA ALA A 659 -16.42 -30.65 17.83
C ALA A 659 -17.74 -31.29 17.37
N GLY A 660 -17.88 -31.51 16.06
CA GLY A 660 -19.08 -32.09 15.46
C GLY A 660 -20.21 -31.10 15.15
N THR A 661 -20.03 -29.81 15.41
CA THR A 661 -20.98 -28.75 15.08
C THR A 661 -20.31 -27.64 14.26
N PRO A 662 -20.98 -27.09 13.23
CA PRO A 662 -20.42 -26.00 12.46
C PRO A 662 -20.32 -24.70 13.30
N PRO A 663 -19.27 -23.87 13.10
CA PRO A 663 -19.18 -22.54 13.69
C PRO A 663 -20.32 -21.62 13.20
N PRO A 664 -20.64 -20.52 13.89
CA PRO A 664 -21.69 -19.60 13.46
C PRO A 664 -21.32 -18.89 12.16
N ALA A 665 -22.33 -18.39 11.47
CA ALA A 665 -22.09 -17.59 10.27
C ALA A 665 -21.30 -16.31 10.64
N PRO A 666 -20.36 -15.84 9.79
CA PRO A 666 -19.60 -14.62 10.04
C PRO A 666 -20.46 -13.40 10.37
N GLU A 667 -21.66 -13.30 9.78
CA GLU A 667 -22.62 -12.23 10.00
C GLU A 667 -23.21 -12.26 11.41
N GLU A 668 -23.53 -13.45 11.94
CA GLU A 668 -24.04 -13.63 13.30
C GLU A 668 -22.98 -13.24 14.34
N LEU A 669 -21.73 -13.68 14.11
CA LEU A 669 -20.60 -13.31 14.95
C LEU A 669 -20.30 -11.81 14.85
N ARG A 670 -20.32 -11.22 13.65
CA ARG A 670 -20.16 -9.77 13.46
C ARG A 670 -21.23 -8.97 14.19
N ALA A 671 -22.48 -9.42 14.15
CA ALA A 671 -23.58 -8.79 14.87
C ALA A 671 -23.39 -8.83 16.39
N LEU A 672 -22.89 -9.95 16.95
CA LEU A 672 -22.51 -10.03 18.37
C LEU A 672 -21.38 -9.05 18.72
N LEU A 673 -20.31 -9.04 17.92
CA LEU A 673 -19.16 -8.17 18.15
C LEU A 673 -19.53 -6.68 18.08
N ALA A 674 -20.40 -6.30 17.13
CA ALA A 674 -20.87 -4.92 17.00
C ALA A 674 -21.71 -4.43 18.19
N ARG A 675 -22.27 -5.33 19.02
CA ARG A 675 -22.97 -4.95 20.26
C ARG A 675 -22.04 -4.66 21.43
N THR A 676 -20.83 -5.23 21.43
CA THR A 676 -19.92 -5.24 22.58
C THR A 676 -18.63 -4.45 22.35
N LEU A 677 -18.21 -4.32 21.08
CA LEU A 677 -16.95 -3.67 20.68
C LEU A 677 -17.19 -2.38 19.90
N PRO A 678 -16.30 -1.37 19.99
CA PRO A 678 -16.31 -0.23 19.10
C PRO A 678 -16.10 -0.67 17.65
N GLY A 679 -16.66 0.09 16.69
CA GLY A 679 -16.60 -0.27 15.27
C GLY A 679 -15.19 -0.47 14.68
N HIS A 680 -14.15 0.16 15.25
CA HIS A 680 -12.76 -0.03 14.80
C HIS A 680 -12.11 -1.33 15.34
N MET A 681 -12.69 -1.98 16.35
CA MET A 681 -12.24 -3.26 16.91
C MET A 681 -12.99 -4.45 16.31
N VAL A 682 -14.09 -4.24 15.60
CA VAL A 682 -14.79 -5.30 14.88
C VAL A 682 -13.93 -5.72 13.67
N PRO A 683 -13.51 -7.00 13.57
CA PRO A 683 -12.70 -7.46 12.45
C PRO A 683 -13.35 -7.17 11.09
N ALA A 684 -12.54 -6.68 10.15
CA ALA A 684 -12.98 -6.50 8.77
C ALA A 684 -13.32 -7.85 8.14
N HIS A 685 -12.54 -8.89 8.49
CA HIS A 685 -12.71 -10.26 8.02
C HIS A 685 -12.94 -11.20 9.19
N LEU A 686 -13.94 -12.06 9.08
CA LEU A 686 -14.23 -13.15 10.04
C LEU A 686 -14.21 -14.46 9.24
N VAL A 687 -13.26 -15.34 9.56
CA VAL A 687 -12.94 -16.53 8.75
C VAL A 687 -13.18 -17.79 9.60
N PRO A 688 -14.26 -18.56 9.35
CA PRO A 688 -14.47 -19.83 10.00
C PRO A 688 -13.47 -20.86 9.48
N LEU A 689 -12.82 -21.60 10.38
CA LEU A 689 -11.89 -22.68 10.06
C LEU A 689 -12.40 -24.00 10.65
N PRO A 690 -12.12 -25.14 9.99
CA PRO A 690 -12.39 -26.45 10.57
C PRO A 690 -11.53 -26.71 11.82
N GLU A 691 -10.28 -26.22 11.83
CA GLU A 691 -9.35 -26.27 12.97
C GLU A 691 -8.35 -25.10 12.88
N LEU A 692 -7.83 -24.64 14.03
CA LEU A 692 -6.73 -23.67 14.04
C LEU A 692 -5.40 -24.38 13.78
N PRO A 693 -4.52 -23.86 12.90
CA PRO A 693 -3.21 -24.45 12.67
C PRO A 693 -2.35 -24.32 13.95
N LEU A 694 -1.89 -25.45 14.49
CA LEU A 694 -1.04 -25.49 15.68
C LEU A 694 0.40 -25.83 15.32
N ASN A 695 1.37 -25.27 16.04
CA ASN A 695 2.77 -25.70 15.98
C ASN A 695 3.01 -26.93 16.87
N ARG A 696 4.23 -27.48 16.83
CA ARG A 696 4.65 -28.67 17.60
C ARG A 696 4.49 -28.55 19.11
N ASN A 697 4.31 -27.34 19.63
CA ASN A 697 4.10 -27.05 21.05
C ASN A 697 2.61 -26.82 21.39
N GLY A 698 1.69 -27.09 20.45
CA GLY A 698 0.26 -26.92 20.65
C GLY A 698 -0.21 -25.46 20.68
N LYS A 699 0.60 -24.50 20.21
CA LYS A 699 0.20 -23.09 20.09
C LYS A 699 -0.23 -22.78 18.66
N VAL A 700 -1.20 -21.89 18.49
CA VAL A 700 -1.64 -21.44 17.16
C VAL A 700 -0.48 -20.81 16.39
N GLU A 701 -0.19 -21.38 15.21
CA GLU A 701 0.85 -20.92 14.31
C GLU A 701 0.25 -19.88 13.35
N ARG A 702 0.29 -18.62 13.77
CA ARG A 702 -0.36 -17.51 13.04
C ARG A 702 0.16 -17.29 11.62
N SER A 703 1.38 -17.72 11.32
CA SER A 703 1.96 -17.64 9.96
C SER A 703 1.35 -18.62 8.96
N LEU A 704 0.64 -19.64 9.45
CA LEU A 704 -0.07 -20.64 8.66
C LEU A 704 -1.58 -20.37 8.57
N LEU A 705 -2.07 -19.30 9.20
CA LEU A 705 -3.45 -18.86 9.02
C LEU A 705 -3.64 -18.41 7.56
N PRO A 706 -4.74 -18.82 6.90
CA PRO A 706 -4.97 -18.45 5.51
C PRO A 706 -5.10 -16.94 5.39
N ASP A 707 -4.55 -16.37 4.32
CA ASP A 707 -4.77 -14.95 4.03
C ASP A 707 -6.30 -14.70 3.91
N PRO A 708 -6.81 -13.58 4.46
CA PRO A 708 -8.23 -13.23 4.45
C PRO A 708 -8.79 -13.01 3.04
N ASP A 709 -7.97 -13.20 2.00
CA ASP A 709 -8.30 -13.14 0.57
C ASP A 709 -9.16 -14.34 0.09
N GLY A 710 -9.84 -15.03 1.00
CA GLY A 710 -11.22 -15.44 0.74
C GLY A 710 -12.09 -14.18 0.65
N ALA A 711 -11.89 -13.39 -0.41
CA ALA A 711 -12.47 -12.06 -0.53
C ALA A 711 -13.99 -12.12 -0.49
N HIS A 712 -14.58 -11.63 0.60
CA HIS A 712 -16.00 -11.33 0.68
C HIS A 712 -16.26 -9.87 0.29
N LEU A 713 -17.40 -9.68 -0.34
CA LEU A 713 -17.91 -8.47 -0.97
C LEU A 713 -18.00 -7.24 -0.04
N PRO A 714 -18.03 -6.01 -0.61
CA PRO A 714 -18.42 -4.79 0.10
C PRO A 714 -19.79 -4.95 0.78
N ALA A 715 -19.86 -4.63 2.08
CA ALA A 715 -21.13 -4.60 2.81
C ALA A 715 -21.97 -3.41 2.34
N GLY A 716 -23.14 -3.68 1.74
CA GLY A 716 -24.11 -2.66 1.34
C GLY A 716 -25.22 -3.14 0.40
N THR A 717 -24.96 -4.17 -0.42
CA THR A 717 -25.97 -4.79 -1.29
C THR A 717 -26.41 -6.12 -0.71
N ALA A 718 -27.71 -6.30 -0.48
CA ALA A 718 -28.28 -7.56 -0.01
C ALA A 718 -27.77 -8.72 -0.88
N PHE A 719 -27.17 -9.74 -0.26
CA PHE A 719 -26.82 -10.97 -0.96
C PHE A 719 -28.12 -11.65 -1.40
N VAL A 720 -28.45 -11.51 -2.68
CA VAL A 720 -29.55 -12.21 -3.31
C VAL A 720 -28.96 -13.47 -3.96
N PRO A 721 -29.34 -14.68 -3.51
CA PRO A 721 -28.88 -15.91 -4.13
C PRO A 721 -29.34 -15.99 -5.59
N PRO A 722 -28.62 -16.72 -6.46
CA PRO A 722 -29.02 -16.87 -7.86
C PRO A 722 -30.43 -17.48 -7.94
N ALA A 723 -31.33 -16.82 -8.66
CA ALA A 723 -32.70 -17.28 -8.85
C ALA A 723 -32.79 -18.47 -9.82
N ASP A 724 -31.79 -18.65 -10.68
CA ASP A 724 -31.71 -19.74 -11.64
C ASP A 724 -30.27 -20.08 -12.05
N GLU A 725 -30.15 -21.08 -12.93
CA GLU A 725 -28.89 -21.58 -13.48
C GLU A 725 -28.05 -20.52 -14.21
N VAL A 726 -28.70 -19.54 -14.86
CA VAL A 726 -28.03 -18.46 -15.59
C VAL A 726 -27.31 -17.53 -14.62
N GLU A 727 -28.00 -17.12 -13.55
CA GLU A 727 -27.38 -16.32 -12.49
C GLU A 727 -26.27 -17.10 -11.79
N ARG A 728 -26.49 -18.37 -11.44
CA ARG A 728 -25.50 -19.21 -10.76
C ARG A 728 -24.18 -19.28 -11.53
N VAL A 729 -24.25 -19.57 -12.82
CA VAL A 729 -23.05 -19.66 -13.67
C VAL A 729 -22.36 -18.31 -13.82
N LEU A 730 -23.11 -17.21 -13.95
CA LEU A 730 -22.52 -15.87 -14.02
C LEU A 730 -21.82 -15.47 -12.71
N LEU A 731 -22.36 -15.85 -11.56
CA LEU A 731 -21.71 -15.64 -10.26
C LEU A 731 -20.41 -16.43 -10.18
N GLU A 732 -20.44 -17.74 -10.46
CA GLU A 732 -19.22 -18.58 -10.43
C GLU A 732 -18.13 -18.07 -11.38
N LEU A 733 -18.52 -17.55 -12.54
CA LEU A 733 -17.59 -16.93 -13.49
C LEU A 733 -17.05 -15.58 -13.01
N ALA A 734 -17.90 -14.76 -12.37
CA ALA A 734 -17.46 -13.51 -11.76
C ALA A 734 -16.47 -13.79 -10.63
N GLU A 735 -16.76 -14.80 -9.82
CA GLU A 735 -15.93 -15.21 -8.69
C GLU A 735 -14.56 -15.72 -9.16
N ALA A 736 -14.56 -16.58 -10.18
CA ALA A 736 -13.34 -17.08 -10.78
C ALA A 736 -12.51 -15.98 -11.48
N ALA A 737 -13.16 -15.04 -12.16
CA ALA A 737 -12.49 -13.97 -12.88
C ALA A 737 -11.94 -12.87 -11.95
N LEU A 738 -12.61 -12.62 -10.81
CA LEU A 738 -12.22 -11.59 -9.85
C LEU A 738 -11.38 -12.14 -8.69
N GLY A 739 -11.39 -13.46 -8.46
CA GLY A 739 -10.78 -14.06 -7.28
C GLY A 739 -11.52 -13.71 -5.99
N ILE A 740 -12.83 -13.45 -6.07
CA ILE A 740 -13.69 -13.02 -4.96
C ILE A 740 -14.79 -14.07 -4.79
N SER A 741 -15.07 -14.54 -3.58
CA SER A 741 -16.09 -15.57 -3.33
C SER A 741 -17.33 -14.99 -2.64
N GLY A 742 -18.50 -15.54 -2.98
CA GLY A 742 -19.80 -15.12 -2.46
C GLY A 742 -20.44 -13.98 -3.26
N ILE A 743 -20.07 -13.75 -4.52
CA ILE A 743 -20.63 -12.65 -5.32
C ILE A 743 -22.15 -12.83 -5.44
N GLY A 744 -22.93 -11.85 -4.98
CA GLY A 744 -24.40 -11.86 -5.09
C GLY A 744 -24.89 -11.20 -6.38
N THR A 745 -26.11 -11.52 -6.82
CA THR A 745 -26.63 -11.08 -8.13
C THR A 745 -26.80 -9.57 -8.30
N ALA A 746 -26.89 -8.83 -7.19
CA ALA A 746 -27.01 -7.37 -7.17
C ALA A 746 -25.68 -6.62 -7.02
N HIS A 747 -24.55 -7.30 -6.83
CA HIS A 747 -23.26 -6.63 -6.64
C HIS A 747 -22.78 -5.97 -7.92
N ASP A 748 -22.28 -4.74 -7.80
CA ASP A 748 -21.65 -4.05 -8.92
C ASP A 748 -20.26 -4.64 -9.16
N LEU A 749 -20.12 -5.40 -10.25
CA LEU A 749 -18.87 -6.07 -10.59
C LEU A 749 -17.72 -5.07 -10.76
N ARG A 750 -17.99 -3.81 -11.14
CA ARG A 750 -16.98 -2.76 -11.33
C ARG A 750 -16.42 -2.28 -10.00
N GLU A 751 -17.27 -2.19 -8.97
CA GLU A 751 -16.83 -1.86 -7.60
C GLU A 751 -15.99 -2.99 -6.99
N LEU A 752 -16.24 -4.22 -7.43
CA LEU A 752 -15.44 -5.41 -7.08
C LEU A 752 -14.12 -5.52 -7.87
N GLY A 753 -13.81 -4.54 -8.73
CA GLY A 753 -12.59 -4.54 -9.52
C GLY A 753 -12.69 -5.23 -10.88
N ALA A 754 -13.90 -5.44 -11.41
CA ALA A 754 -14.07 -5.91 -12.79
C ALA A 754 -13.66 -4.82 -13.77
N ASP A 755 -12.66 -5.14 -14.58
CA ASP A 755 -12.21 -4.33 -15.71
C ASP A 755 -12.66 -4.95 -17.05
N SER A 756 -12.17 -4.42 -18.16
CA SER A 756 -12.47 -4.94 -19.50
C SER A 756 -11.96 -6.37 -19.73
N LEU A 757 -10.95 -6.81 -18.98
CA LEU A 757 -10.45 -8.18 -19.03
C LEU A 757 -11.35 -9.11 -18.23
N THR A 758 -11.77 -8.74 -17.01
CA THR A 758 -12.77 -9.50 -16.25
C THR A 758 -14.05 -9.65 -17.06
N ALA A 759 -14.48 -8.59 -17.75
CA ALA A 759 -15.64 -8.62 -18.63
C ALA A 759 -15.48 -9.59 -19.82
N THR A 760 -14.26 -9.70 -20.36
CA THR A 760 -13.93 -10.65 -21.42
C THR A 760 -13.97 -12.10 -20.91
N LEU A 761 -13.39 -12.36 -19.73
CA LEU A 761 -13.41 -13.69 -19.09
C LEU A 761 -14.84 -14.13 -18.73
N LEU A 762 -15.63 -13.22 -18.17
CA LEU A 762 -17.06 -13.42 -17.87
C LEU A 762 -17.87 -13.72 -19.14
N ALA A 763 -17.65 -12.95 -20.21
CA ALA A 763 -18.32 -13.15 -21.49
C ALA A 763 -17.96 -14.50 -22.14
N ALA A 764 -16.67 -14.86 -22.11
CA ALA A 764 -16.17 -16.13 -22.63
C ALA A 764 -16.74 -17.32 -21.85
N GLY A 765 -16.64 -17.27 -20.52
CA GLY A 765 -17.17 -18.31 -19.64
C GLY A 765 -18.69 -18.45 -19.72
N ALA A 766 -19.42 -17.34 -19.84
CA ALA A 766 -20.89 -17.36 -19.97
C ALA A 766 -21.28 -18.03 -21.29
N ARG A 767 -20.56 -17.74 -22.38
CA ARG A 767 -20.75 -18.43 -23.66
C ARG A 767 -20.44 -19.92 -23.56
N GLU A 768 -19.34 -20.31 -22.92
CA GLU A 768 -18.96 -21.71 -22.73
C GLU A 768 -19.99 -22.50 -21.92
N ARG A 769 -20.40 -21.96 -20.76
CA ARG A 769 -21.17 -22.69 -19.75
C ARG A 769 -22.68 -22.57 -19.92
N LEU A 770 -23.18 -21.47 -20.49
CA LEU A 770 -24.62 -21.24 -20.67
C LEU A 770 -25.08 -21.45 -22.11
N GLY A 771 -24.18 -21.53 -23.09
CA GLY A 771 -24.55 -21.64 -24.50
C GLY A 771 -25.39 -20.44 -24.98
N ARG A 772 -25.16 -19.26 -24.41
CA ARG A 772 -25.87 -18.00 -24.74
C ARG A 772 -24.89 -16.92 -25.15
N GLU A 773 -25.30 -16.05 -26.06
CA GLU A 773 -24.46 -14.97 -26.53
C GLU A 773 -24.33 -13.90 -25.45
N CYS A 774 -23.10 -13.71 -24.95
CA CYS A 774 -22.76 -12.72 -23.94
C CYS A 774 -21.73 -11.74 -24.52
N PRO A 775 -22.15 -10.60 -25.10
CA PRO A 775 -21.22 -9.58 -25.54
C PRO A 775 -20.44 -9.00 -24.35
N VAL A 776 -19.15 -8.71 -24.52
CA VAL A 776 -18.33 -8.05 -23.47
C VAL A 776 -18.98 -6.72 -23.03
N SER A 777 -19.60 -6.00 -23.96
CA SER A 777 -20.37 -4.79 -23.70
C SER A 777 -21.58 -5.02 -22.79
N ALA A 778 -22.22 -6.19 -22.86
CA ALA A 778 -23.32 -6.53 -21.96
C ALA A 778 -22.81 -6.69 -20.52
N VAL A 779 -21.64 -7.30 -20.32
CA VAL A 779 -21.03 -7.44 -19.00
C VAL A 779 -20.67 -6.08 -18.40
N LEU A 780 -20.10 -5.18 -19.21
CA LEU A 780 -19.72 -3.83 -18.79
C LEU A 780 -20.94 -2.92 -18.52
N ARG A 781 -21.99 -3.01 -19.34
CA ARG A 781 -23.19 -2.18 -19.24
C ARG A 781 -24.13 -2.61 -18.13
N CYS A 782 -24.28 -3.92 -17.91
CA CYS A 782 -25.25 -4.42 -16.94
C CYS A 782 -24.83 -4.09 -15.51
N GLY A 783 -23.52 -3.96 -15.23
CA GLY A 783 -22.98 -3.58 -13.92
C GLY A 783 -23.12 -4.66 -12.86
N THR A 784 -24.20 -5.47 -12.89
CA THR A 784 -24.49 -6.53 -11.94
C THR A 784 -24.81 -7.87 -12.63
N PRO A 785 -24.55 -9.02 -11.98
CA PRO A 785 -24.89 -10.33 -12.53
C PRO A 785 -26.39 -10.51 -12.82
N ALA A 786 -27.29 -9.94 -12.03
CA ALA A 786 -28.75 -9.99 -12.24
C ALA A 786 -29.17 -9.32 -13.56
N ARG A 787 -28.61 -8.14 -13.84
CA ARG A 787 -28.90 -7.39 -15.08
C ARG A 787 -28.30 -8.09 -16.29
N LEU A 788 -27.15 -8.74 -16.12
CA LEU A 788 -26.53 -9.57 -17.16
C LEU A 788 -27.37 -10.83 -17.41
N ALA A 789 -27.84 -11.51 -16.36
CA ALA A 789 -28.70 -12.67 -16.47
C ALA A 789 -30.02 -12.37 -17.18
N ALA A 790 -30.67 -11.24 -16.85
CA ALA A 790 -31.88 -10.79 -17.55
C ALA A 790 -31.66 -10.60 -19.06
N LEU A 791 -30.50 -10.04 -19.45
CA LEU A 791 -30.13 -9.88 -20.85
C LEU A 791 -29.85 -11.22 -21.53
N LEU A 792 -29.14 -12.13 -20.87
CA LEU A 792 -28.89 -13.48 -21.39
C LEU A 792 -30.18 -14.31 -21.50
N ARG A 793 -31.14 -14.13 -20.59
CA ARG A 793 -32.46 -14.77 -20.66
C ARG A 793 -33.23 -14.36 -21.92
N ALA A 794 -33.15 -13.09 -22.28
CA ALA A 794 -33.77 -12.53 -23.48
C ALA A 794 -32.97 -12.82 -24.78
N SER A 795 -31.71 -13.22 -24.67
CA SER A 795 -30.88 -13.62 -25.82
C SER A 795 -31.25 -15.03 -26.31
N ALA A 796 -31.27 -15.23 -27.63
CA ALA A 796 -31.41 -16.56 -28.23
C ALA A 796 -30.23 -17.45 -27.83
N ALA A 797 -30.48 -18.75 -27.58
CA ALA A 797 -29.42 -19.71 -27.34
C ALA A 797 -28.45 -19.70 -28.52
N HIS A 798 -27.20 -19.32 -28.26
CA HIS A 798 -26.16 -19.32 -29.28
C HIS A 798 -25.64 -20.75 -29.33
N ARG A 799 -25.83 -21.46 -30.45
CA ARG A 799 -25.20 -22.75 -30.66
C ARG A 799 -23.68 -22.51 -30.68
N THR A 800 -23.02 -22.63 -29.54
CA THR A 800 -21.57 -22.52 -29.44
C THR A 800 -20.96 -23.63 -30.27
N ALA A 801 -20.44 -23.27 -31.44
CA ALA A 801 -19.68 -24.18 -32.28
C ALA A 801 -18.37 -24.49 -31.55
N ARG A 802 -18.31 -25.62 -30.84
CA ARG A 802 -17.06 -26.14 -30.28
C ARG A 802 -16.06 -26.32 -31.43
N ILE A 803 -14.82 -25.87 -31.23
CA ILE A 803 -13.74 -26.10 -32.18
C ILE A 803 -13.38 -27.60 -32.11
N PRO A 804 -13.56 -28.37 -33.20
CA PRO A 804 -13.13 -29.76 -33.23
C PRO A 804 -11.59 -29.83 -33.32
N ARG A 805 -11.02 -30.94 -32.84
CA ARG A 805 -9.61 -31.25 -33.13
C ARG A 805 -9.44 -31.47 -34.64
N ALA A 806 -8.42 -30.86 -35.23
CA ALA A 806 -8.10 -31.05 -36.63
C ALA A 806 -7.65 -32.50 -36.87
N PRO A 807 -7.96 -33.09 -38.04
CA PRO A 807 -7.44 -34.39 -38.43
C PRO A 807 -5.90 -34.38 -38.42
N ALA A 808 -5.28 -35.46 -37.95
CA ALA A 808 -3.83 -35.58 -37.92
C ALA A 808 -3.23 -35.54 -39.33
N ARG A 809 -2.62 -34.40 -39.67
CA ARG A 809 -1.92 -34.12 -40.93
C ARG A 809 -0.61 -33.38 -40.65
N THR A 810 0.23 -33.26 -41.67
CA THR A 810 1.43 -32.41 -41.60
C THR A 810 1.21 -31.02 -42.19
N THR A 811 0.09 -30.79 -42.88
CA THR A 811 -0.25 -29.50 -43.48
C THR A 811 -1.68 -29.04 -43.17
N TYR A 812 -1.84 -27.73 -42.93
CA TYR A 812 -3.09 -27.08 -42.52
C TYR A 812 -3.27 -25.73 -43.23
N PRO A 813 -4.50 -25.21 -43.41
CA PRO A 813 -4.73 -23.89 -44.00
C PRO A 813 -4.17 -22.77 -43.10
N LEU A 814 -3.89 -21.60 -43.66
CA LEU A 814 -3.54 -20.42 -42.86
C LEU A 814 -4.80 -19.82 -42.26
N ALA A 815 -4.69 -19.38 -41.00
CA ALA A 815 -5.65 -18.44 -40.47
C ALA A 815 -5.55 -17.10 -41.24
N PRO A 816 -6.64 -16.33 -41.36
CA PRO A 816 -6.64 -15.08 -42.09
C PRO A 816 -5.56 -14.07 -41.61
N GLN A 817 -5.29 -14.02 -40.30
CA GLN A 817 -4.24 -13.21 -39.69
C GLN A 817 -2.83 -13.66 -40.12
N GLN A 818 -2.57 -14.98 -40.18
CA GLN A 818 -1.30 -15.50 -40.66
C GLN A 818 -1.09 -15.21 -42.14
N ARG A 819 -2.16 -15.30 -42.94
CA ARG A 819 -2.12 -14.99 -44.38
C ARG A 819 -1.69 -13.54 -44.60
N GLN A 820 -2.25 -12.60 -43.84
CA GLN A 820 -1.84 -11.19 -43.90
C GLN A 820 -0.36 -11.02 -43.55
N LEU A 821 0.10 -11.56 -42.41
CA LEU A 821 1.49 -11.45 -42.00
C LEU A 821 2.46 -12.09 -43.01
N TYR A 822 2.08 -13.23 -43.59
CA TYR A 822 2.87 -13.88 -44.63
C TYR A 822 3.03 -12.97 -45.86
N PHE A 823 1.94 -12.37 -46.34
CA PHE A 823 1.99 -11.46 -47.48
C PHE A 823 2.76 -10.17 -47.19
N GLU A 824 2.66 -9.61 -45.99
CA GLU A 824 3.45 -8.43 -45.61
C GLU A 824 4.94 -8.77 -45.51
N GLN A 825 5.33 -9.89 -44.88
CA GLN A 825 6.71 -10.35 -44.84
C GLN A 825 7.27 -10.67 -46.24
N ALA A 826 6.43 -11.16 -47.16
CA ALA A 826 6.85 -11.46 -48.53
C ALA A 826 7.22 -10.22 -49.35
N LYS A 827 6.77 -9.01 -48.96
CA LYS A 827 7.15 -7.75 -49.63
C LYS A 827 8.60 -7.36 -49.35
N ASP A 828 9.10 -7.70 -48.17
CA ASP A 828 10.48 -7.49 -47.76
C ASP A 828 10.94 -8.63 -46.84
N ALA A 829 11.56 -9.64 -47.44
CA ALA A 829 12.07 -10.80 -46.72
C ALA A 829 13.20 -10.46 -45.73
N GLY A 830 13.84 -9.28 -45.87
CA GLY A 830 14.88 -8.78 -44.98
C GLY A 830 14.35 -8.01 -43.78
N ALA A 831 13.03 -7.85 -43.63
CA ALA A 831 12.46 -7.04 -42.58
C ALA A 831 12.27 -7.81 -41.26
N VAL A 832 12.30 -7.07 -40.14
CA VAL A 832 12.17 -7.61 -38.77
C VAL A 832 11.00 -6.98 -37.99
N HIS A 833 10.10 -6.26 -38.66
CA HIS A 833 9.01 -5.50 -38.05
C HIS A 833 7.93 -6.39 -37.43
N TYR A 834 7.92 -7.68 -37.78
CA TYR A 834 7.08 -8.71 -37.16
C TYR A 834 7.88 -9.68 -36.27
N ASN A 835 9.11 -9.33 -35.89
CA ASN A 835 9.80 -10.04 -34.81
C ASN A 835 9.25 -9.59 -33.44
N VAL A 836 9.22 -10.52 -32.49
CA VAL A 836 8.79 -10.34 -31.10
C VAL A 836 9.95 -10.73 -30.18
N PRO A 837 10.95 -9.84 -30.02
CA PRO A 837 12.08 -10.10 -29.13
C PRO A 837 11.71 -9.87 -27.66
N VAL A 838 12.05 -10.84 -26.81
CA VAL A 838 11.74 -10.88 -25.38
C VAL A 838 13.00 -11.15 -24.57
N THR A 839 13.21 -10.41 -23.48
CA THR A 839 14.31 -10.60 -22.54
C THR A 839 13.80 -10.83 -21.11
N LEU A 840 14.36 -11.85 -20.43
CA LEU A 840 14.08 -12.21 -19.04
C LEU A 840 15.38 -12.31 -18.24
N ALA A 841 15.46 -11.60 -17.12
CA ALA A 841 16.53 -11.76 -16.13
C ALA A 841 16.11 -12.81 -15.09
N LEU A 842 16.60 -14.04 -15.24
CA LEU A 842 16.20 -15.18 -14.41
C LEU A 842 16.97 -15.19 -13.07
N PRO A 843 16.41 -15.83 -12.02
CA PRO A 843 17.04 -15.88 -10.70
C PRO A 843 18.45 -16.50 -10.71
N ALA A 844 19.32 -16.03 -9.80
CA ALA A 844 20.64 -16.58 -9.58
C ALA A 844 20.55 -18.09 -9.26
N GLY A 845 21.40 -18.89 -9.92
CA GLY A 845 21.36 -20.37 -9.80
C GLY A 845 20.46 -21.08 -10.83
N THR A 846 19.85 -20.35 -11.76
CA THR A 846 19.23 -20.95 -12.96
C THR A 846 20.28 -21.74 -13.74
N ASP A 847 20.05 -23.03 -13.98
CA ASP A 847 20.93 -23.90 -14.75
C ASP A 847 20.65 -23.74 -16.27
N PRO A 848 21.60 -23.18 -17.06
CA PRO A 848 21.42 -23.02 -18.50
C PRO A 848 21.14 -24.34 -19.23
N ARG A 849 21.71 -25.47 -18.78
CA ARG A 849 21.49 -26.77 -19.43
C ARG A 849 20.06 -27.26 -19.24
N ARG A 850 19.53 -27.10 -18.03
CA ARG A 850 18.14 -27.42 -17.71
C ARG A 850 17.17 -26.51 -18.46
N LEU A 851 17.52 -25.24 -18.63
CA LEU A 851 16.75 -24.28 -19.42
C LEU A 851 16.71 -24.64 -20.91
N VAL A 852 17.83 -25.05 -21.50
CA VAL A 852 17.87 -25.61 -22.87
C VAL A 852 16.94 -26.83 -22.99
N GLY A 853 16.97 -27.73 -22.01
CA GLY A 853 16.08 -28.90 -21.99
C GLY A 853 14.59 -28.55 -21.85
N ALA A 854 14.26 -27.49 -21.12
CA ALA A 854 12.89 -26.98 -21.00
C ALA A 854 12.41 -26.36 -22.31
N LEU A 855 13.23 -25.53 -22.98
CA LEU A 855 12.93 -24.93 -24.28
C LEU A 855 12.70 -25.98 -25.38
N ARG A 856 13.46 -27.09 -25.37
CA ARG A 856 13.25 -28.21 -26.30
C ARG A 856 11.88 -28.86 -26.12
N ARG A 857 11.48 -29.12 -24.86
CA ARG A 857 10.15 -29.68 -24.57
C ARG A 857 9.03 -28.71 -24.89
N LEU A 858 9.25 -27.41 -24.66
CA LEU A 858 8.29 -26.37 -25.00
C LEU A 858 8.01 -26.34 -26.51
N ALA A 859 9.05 -26.48 -27.34
CA ALA A 859 8.93 -26.52 -28.80
C ALA A 859 8.12 -27.74 -29.30
N LEU A 860 8.30 -28.90 -28.66
CA LEU A 860 7.52 -30.11 -28.99
C LEU A 860 6.07 -30.02 -28.52
N ARG A 861 5.83 -29.28 -27.44
CA ARG A 861 4.52 -29.15 -26.80
C ARG A 861 3.55 -28.27 -27.58
N HIS A 862 4.02 -27.19 -28.21
CA HIS A 862 3.16 -26.25 -28.92
C HIS A 862 3.39 -26.33 -30.43
N ASP A 863 2.35 -26.70 -31.19
CA ASP A 863 2.43 -26.84 -32.65
C ASP A 863 2.94 -25.56 -33.34
N ALA A 864 2.54 -24.39 -32.83
CA ALA A 864 2.93 -23.10 -33.40
C ALA A 864 4.46 -22.90 -33.40
N LEU A 865 5.19 -23.37 -32.38
CA LEU A 865 6.65 -23.19 -32.26
C LEU A 865 7.45 -24.07 -33.23
N ARG A 866 6.78 -25.04 -33.87
CA ARG A 866 7.34 -25.97 -34.85
C ARG A 866 6.66 -25.87 -36.21
N THR A 867 5.94 -24.77 -36.46
CA THR A 867 5.23 -24.52 -37.72
C THR A 867 6.05 -23.61 -38.65
N CYS A 868 6.10 -23.95 -39.94
CA CYS A 868 6.53 -23.08 -41.03
C CYS A 868 5.46 -23.00 -42.13
N PHE A 869 5.71 -22.24 -43.20
CA PHE A 869 4.73 -21.92 -44.24
C PHE A 869 5.29 -22.30 -45.61
N VAL A 870 4.66 -23.29 -46.26
CA VAL A 870 5.15 -23.86 -47.52
C VAL A 870 4.09 -23.77 -48.61
N ALA A 871 4.53 -23.57 -49.86
CA ALA A 871 3.63 -23.64 -51.01
C ALA A 871 3.27 -25.10 -51.32
N ARG A 872 1.97 -25.42 -51.35
CA ARG A 872 1.41 -26.71 -51.73
C ARG A 872 0.16 -26.48 -52.57
N ASP A 873 0.09 -27.11 -53.74
CA ASP A 873 -1.05 -27.03 -54.65
C ASP A 873 -1.45 -25.58 -55.04
N GLY A 874 -0.45 -24.69 -55.16
CA GLY A 874 -0.65 -23.27 -55.51
C GLY A 874 -1.08 -22.38 -54.33
N GLU A 875 -1.24 -22.93 -53.13
CA GLU A 875 -1.59 -22.19 -51.92
C GLU A 875 -0.48 -22.26 -50.88
N ILE A 876 -0.31 -21.20 -50.10
CA ILE A 876 0.54 -21.26 -48.90
C ILE A 876 -0.24 -22.01 -47.82
N ARG A 877 0.41 -22.99 -47.18
CA ARG A 877 -0.16 -23.80 -46.10
C ARG A 877 0.81 -23.85 -44.91
N GLN A 878 0.25 -23.98 -43.70
CA GLN A 878 1.03 -24.29 -42.51
C GLN A 878 1.60 -25.70 -42.66
N HIS A 879 2.85 -25.89 -42.29
CA HIS A 879 3.50 -27.19 -42.16
C HIS A 879 4.04 -27.34 -40.74
N VAL A 880 3.56 -28.35 -40.02
CA VAL A 880 3.92 -28.58 -38.61
C VAL A 880 4.99 -29.67 -38.55
N GLU A 881 6.22 -29.30 -38.23
CA GLU A 881 7.38 -30.20 -38.19
C GLU A 881 7.31 -31.13 -36.97
N ALA A 882 7.55 -32.43 -37.17
CA ALA A 882 7.45 -33.42 -36.10
C ALA A 882 8.59 -33.31 -35.09
N ASP A 883 9.80 -33.05 -35.57
CA ASP A 883 11.02 -32.94 -34.76
C ASP A 883 11.79 -31.65 -35.14
N PRO A 884 11.40 -30.49 -34.59
CA PRO A 884 12.04 -29.22 -34.93
C PRO A 884 13.45 -29.14 -34.35
N GLU A 885 14.39 -28.57 -35.11
CA GLU A 885 15.66 -28.11 -34.54
C GLU A 885 15.37 -27.03 -33.48
N VAL A 886 16.12 -27.00 -32.38
CA VAL A 886 15.92 -26.05 -31.28
C VAL A 886 17.12 -25.10 -31.19
N PRO A 887 17.04 -23.90 -31.81
CA PRO A 887 18.18 -22.98 -31.97
C PRO A 887 18.43 -22.17 -30.69
N VAL A 888 19.05 -22.81 -29.70
CA VAL A 888 19.44 -22.19 -28.43
C VAL A 888 20.96 -22.12 -28.34
N THR A 889 21.50 -20.92 -28.14
CA THR A 889 22.93 -20.70 -27.89
C THR A 889 23.16 -20.26 -26.46
N VAL A 890 24.15 -20.84 -25.78
CA VAL A 890 24.59 -20.38 -24.45
C VAL A 890 25.89 -19.59 -24.63
N LEU A 891 25.93 -18.37 -24.10
CA LEU A 891 27.05 -17.44 -24.21
C LEU A 891 27.48 -17.01 -22.80
N GLU A 892 28.78 -16.86 -22.59
CA GLU A 892 29.34 -16.26 -21.38
C GLU A 892 29.40 -14.74 -21.55
N GLY A 893 29.12 -14.01 -20.47
CA GLY A 893 29.06 -12.54 -20.45
C GLY A 893 27.64 -11.98 -20.63
N PRO A 894 27.45 -10.68 -20.34
CA PRO A 894 26.16 -10.01 -20.44
C PRO A 894 25.64 -9.94 -21.88
N PRO A 895 24.33 -9.76 -22.09
CA PRO A 895 23.77 -9.56 -23.42
C PRO A 895 24.23 -8.24 -24.05
N GLY A 896 24.63 -8.28 -25.31
CA GLY A 896 24.84 -7.09 -26.15
C GLY A 896 23.51 -6.46 -26.62
N PRO A 897 23.55 -5.42 -27.46
CA PRO A 897 22.34 -4.75 -27.97
C PRO A 897 21.38 -5.73 -28.67
N PRO A 898 20.04 -5.48 -28.65
CA PRO A 898 19.06 -6.35 -29.31
C PRO A 898 19.30 -6.58 -30.79
N GLU A 899 19.83 -5.59 -31.50
CA GLU A 899 20.15 -5.61 -32.93
C GLU A 899 21.14 -6.74 -33.30
N ASP A 900 22.02 -7.15 -32.37
CA ASP A 900 22.97 -8.25 -32.58
C ASP A 900 22.31 -9.65 -32.53
N PHE A 901 21.06 -9.72 -32.07
CA PHE A 901 20.31 -10.96 -31.87
C PHE A 901 19.09 -11.05 -32.80
N VAL A 902 18.39 -9.94 -33.00
CA VAL A 902 17.21 -9.84 -33.85
C VAL A 902 17.63 -9.84 -35.31
N ARG A 903 17.10 -10.78 -36.10
CA ARG A 903 17.38 -10.89 -37.54
C ARG A 903 16.13 -11.38 -38.31
N PRO A 904 16.10 -11.35 -39.64
CA PRO A 904 14.92 -11.83 -40.37
C PRO A 904 14.67 -13.34 -40.16
N PHE A 905 13.43 -13.77 -40.38
CA PHE A 905 13.03 -15.18 -40.41
C PHE A 905 12.62 -15.59 -41.82
N ASP A 906 13.09 -16.76 -42.25
CA ASP A 906 12.57 -17.42 -43.45
C ASP A 906 11.31 -18.20 -43.04
N LEU A 907 10.14 -17.69 -43.43
CA LEU A 907 8.84 -18.29 -43.06
C LEU A 907 8.67 -19.71 -43.60
N SER A 908 9.46 -20.14 -44.59
CA SER A 908 9.41 -21.51 -45.13
C SER A 908 10.16 -22.55 -44.30
N ARG A 909 10.92 -22.13 -43.28
CA ARG A 909 11.78 -23.01 -42.47
C ARG A 909 11.45 -22.90 -40.98
N ALA A 910 11.09 -24.02 -40.37
CA ALA A 910 10.92 -24.11 -38.92
C ALA A 910 12.28 -24.26 -38.20
N PRO A 911 12.41 -23.82 -36.95
CA PRO A 911 11.42 -23.05 -36.18
C PRO A 911 11.49 -21.53 -36.46
N LEU A 912 10.36 -20.86 -36.31
CA LEU A 912 10.24 -19.38 -36.42
C LEU A 912 10.48 -18.68 -35.07
N TRP A 913 11.44 -19.20 -34.31
CA TRP A 913 11.94 -18.61 -33.07
C TRP A 913 13.40 -19.03 -32.82
N ARG A 914 14.09 -18.30 -31.94
CA ARG A 914 15.45 -18.61 -31.48
C ARG A 914 15.71 -18.07 -30.08
N ALA A 915 16.70 -18.63 -29.39
CA ALA A 915 17.06 -18.17 -28.05
C ALA A 915 18.58 -18.02 -27.84
N ARG A 916 18.96 -17.04 -27.02
CA ARG A 916 20.30 -16.90 -26.43
C ARG A 916 20.17 -16.88 -24.91
N ILE A 917 20.96 -17.72 -24.24
CA ILE A 917 21.10 -17.70 -22.79
C ILE A 917 22.47 -17.09 -22.48
N HIS A 918 22.45 -15.92 -21.87
CA HIS A 918 23.65 -15.22 -21.42
C HIS A 918 23.88 -15.55 -19.95
N ARG A 919 25.09 -16.00 -19.62
CA ARG A 919 25.49 -16.35 -18.27
C ARG A 919 26.59 -15.42 -17.78
N THR A 920 26.38 -14.82 -16.62
CA THR A 920 27.43 -14.18 -15.82
C THR A 920 27.59 -14.91 -14.49
N ALA A 921 28.51 -14.47 -13.64
CA ALA A 921 28.68 -15.03 -12.29
C ALA A 921 27.42 -14.86 -11.42
N GLU A 922 26.62 -13.82 -11.68
CA GLU A 922 25.53 -13.37 -10.81
C GLU A 922 24.14 -13.57 -11.42
N VAL A 923 24.01 -13.55 -12.75
CA VAL A 923 22.72 -13.52 -13.46
C VAL A 923 22.70 -14.47 -14.66
N VAL A 924 21.53 -15.06 -14.93
CA VAL A 924 21.24 -15.75 -16.18
C VAL A 924 20.16 -14.98 -16.93
N THR A 925 20.46 -14.52 -18.14
CA THR A 925 19.50 -13.80 -18.99
C THR A 925 19.08 -14.66 -20.17
N LEU A 926 17.76 -14.85 -20.34
CA LEU A 926 17.17 -15.51 -21.51
C LEU A 926 16.68 -14.44 -22.49
N ARG A 927 17.23 -14.43 -23.70
CA ARG A 927 16.70 -13.69 -24.84
C ARG A 927 16.02 -14.65 -25.80
N LEU A 928 14.79 -14.32 -26.20
CA LEU A 928 13.99 -15.05 -27.16
C LEU A 928 13.63 -14.09 -28.30
N ASP A 929 13.74 -14.54 -29.54
CA ASP A 929 13.27 -13.80 -30.70
C ASP A 929 12.33 -14.72 -31.46
N LEU A 930 11.06 -14.32 -31.58
CA LEU A 930 9.99 -15.09 -32.20
C LEU A 930 9.38 -14.32 -33.36
N HIS A 931 8.80 -14.98 -34.35
CA HIS A 931 8.03 -14.30 -35.40
C HIS A 931 6.55 -14.17 -34.99
N HIS A 932 5.93 -13.00 -35.20
CA HIS A 932 4.54 -12.69 -34.81
C HIS A 932 3.50 -13.58 -35.53
N ILE A 933 3.90 -14.30 -36.59
CA ILE A 933 3.04 -15.27 -37.30
C ILE A 933 2.80 -16.56 -36.51
N VAL A 934 3.66 -16.89 -35.53
CA VAL A 934 3.55 -18.08 -34.66
C VAL A 934 3.30 -17.72 -33.20
N VAL A 935 3.28 -16.44 -32.83
CA VAL A 935 3.05 -15.98 -31.46
C VAL A 935 2.36 -14.62 -31.48
N ASP A 936 1.51 -14.35 -30.51
CA ASP A 936 0.97 -13.01 -30.24
C ASP A 936 1.18 -12.60 -28.77
N GLY A 937 0.84 -11.36 -28.43
CA GLY A 937 1.04 -10.85 -27.06
C GLY A 937 0.32 -11.66 -25.98
N PHE A 938 -0.83 -12.24 -26.30
CA PHE A 938 -1.61 -13.09 -25.38
C PHE A 938 -1.03 -14.51 -25.24
N SER A 939 -0.20 -14.95 -26.19
CA SER A 939 0.49 -16.24 -26.14
C SER A 939 1.65 -16.25 -25.15
N LEU A 940 2.21 -15.09 -24.78
CA LEU A 940 3.43 -15.02 -23.96
C LEU A 940 3.21 -15.57 -22.55
N ALA A 941 2.10 -15.23 -21.89
CA ALA A 941 1.80 -15.72 -20.54
C ALA A 941 1.69 -17.25 -20.46
N PRO A 942 0.84 -17.94 -21.26
CA PRO A 942 0.79 -19.40 -21.22
C PRO A 942 2.11 -20.06 -21.67
N LEU A 943 2.80 -19.49 -22.66
CA LEU A 943 4.11 -19.99 -23.12
C LEU A 943 5.15 -20.01 -21.99
N PHE A 944 5.24 -18.93 -21.21
CA PHE A 944 6.21 -18.83 -20.13
C PHE A 944 5.80 -19.60 -18.86
N ALA A 945 4.49 -19.75 -18.60
CA ALA A 945 4.00 -20.64 -17.55
C ALA A 945 4.42 -22.10 -17.83
N ASP A 946 4.27 -22.56 -19.07
CA ASP A 946 4.69 -23.90 -19.49
C ASP A 946 6.23 -24.03 -19.44
N LEU A 947 6.99 -23.00 -19.84
CA LEU A 947 8.45 -23.00 -19.70
C LEU A 947 8.90 -23.15 -18.25
N SER A 948 8.24 -22.43 -17.32
CA SER A 948 8.53 -22.48 -15.89
C SER A 948 8.25 -23.87 -15.29
N ALA A 949 7.11 -24.46 -15.63
CA ALA A 949 6.74 -25.81 -15.21
C ALA A 949 7.70 -26.88 -15.77
N LEU A 950 8.00 -26.81 -17.06
CA LEU A 950 8.95 -27.72 -17.71
C LEU A 950 10.33 -27.58 -17.08
N TYR A 951 10.80 -26.35 -16.84
CA TYR A 951 12.05 -26.12 -16.12
C TYR A 951 11.98 -26.76 -14.74
N ALA A 952 10.91 -26.59 -13.96
CA ALA A 952 10.73 -27.21 -12.63
C ALA A 952 10.76 -28.74 -12.62
N GLY A 953 10.60 -29.39 -13.78
CA GLY A 953 10.53 -30.85 -13.90
C GLY A 953 9.11 -31.40 -13.76
N SER A 954 8.11 -30.52 -13.66
CA SER A 954 6.69 -30.87 -13.72
C SER A 954 6.19 -30.85 -15.16
N GLU A 955 5.29 -31.77 -15.51
CA GLU A 955 4.66 -31.79 -16.85
C GLU A 955 3.36 -30.95 -16.82
N PRO A 956 3.27 -29.86 -17.60
CA PRO A 956 2.05 -29.06 -17.66
C PRO A 956 0.90 -29.81 -18.37
N PRO A 957 -0.38 -29.59 -17.98
CA PRO A 957 -1.52 -30.29 -18.58
C PRO A 957 -1.61 -30.01 -20.09
N PRO A 958 -1.94 -30.99 -20.95
CA PRO A 958 -1.92 -30.78 -22.40
C PRO A 958 -2.89 -29.66 -22.83
N PRO A 959 -2.52 -28.84 -23.84
CA PRO A 959 -3.39 -27.76 -24.30
C PRO A 959 -4.70 -28.33 -24.87
N ARG A 960 -5.82 -27.68 -24.52
CA ARG A 960 -7.18 -28.09 -24.96
C ARG A 960 -7.35 -28.01 -26.47
N LEU A 961 -6.71 -27.04 -27.12
CA LEU A 961 -6.67 -26.81 -28.55
C LEU A 961 -5.25 -26.37 -28.95
N GLU A 962 -4.78 -26.91 -30.07
CA GLU A 962 -3.58 -26.45 -30.76
C GLU A 962 -3.95 -25.42 -31.83
N TYR A 963 -2.98 -24.61 -32.27
CA TYR A 963 -3.25 -23.58 -33.27
C TYR A 963 -3.78 -24.14 -34.60
N ARG A 964 -3.35 -25.35 -35.00
CA ARG A 964 -3.89 -26.06 -36.17
C ARG A 964 -5.40 -26.31 -36.09
N ASP A 965 -5.93 -26.54 -34.88
CA ASP A 965 -7.34 -26.82 -34.65
C ASP A 965 -8.16 -25.55 -34.93
N TYR A 966 -7.66 -24.41 -34.46
CA TYR A 966 -8.22 -23.09 -34.73
C TYR A 966 -8.21 -22.73 -36.22
N ALA A 967 -7.07 -22.94 -36.90
CA ALA A 967 -6.93 -22.59 -38.31
C ALA A 967 -7.85 -23.43 -39.22
N GLU A 968 -7.95 -24.75 -38.99
CA GLU A 968 -8.84 -25.65 -39.75
C GLU A 968 -10.32 -25.26 -39.54
N TRP A 969 -10.70 -24.96 -38.29
CA TRP A 969 -12.07 -24.55 -37.95
C TRP A 969 -12.47 -23.23 -38.62
N LEU A 970 -11.57 -22.24 -38.62
CA LEU A 970 -11.83 -20.92 -39.19
C LEU A 970 -11.90 -20.94 -40.73
N ALA A 971 -11.17 -21.86 -41.36
CA ALA A 971 -11.26 -22.13 -42.79
C ALA A 971 -12.56 -22.88 -43.17
N GLY A 972 -13.15 -23.63 -42.25
CA GLY A 972 -14.35 -24.42 -42.47
C GLY A 972 -15.67 -23.62 -42.52
N PRO A 973 -16.81 -24.32 -42.69
CA PRO A 973 -18.14 -23.69 -42.81
C PRO A 973 -18.55 -22.84 -41.60
N ALA A 974 -18.12 -23.23 -40.40
CA ALA A 974 -18.42 -22.49 -39.17
C ALA A 974 -17.72 -21.12 -39.15
N GLY A 975 -16.45 -21.05 -39.53
CA GLY A 975 -15.74 -19.78 -39.69
C GLY A 975 -16.34 -18.90 -40.80
N ALA A 976 -16.76 -19.49 -41.91
CA ALA A 976 -17.46 -18.75 -42.97
C ALA A 976 -18.80 -18.16 -42.51
N ALA A 977 -19.57 -18.91 -41.72
CA ALA A 977 -20.82 -18.44 -41.14
C ALA A 977 -20.58 -17.27 -40.16
N LEU A 978 -19.54 -17.35 -39.33
CA LEU A 978 -19.14 -16.30 -38.39
C LEU A 978 -18.82 -14.99 -39.12
N ARG A 979 -18.01 -15.06 -40.19
CA ARG A 979 -17.72 -13.90 -41.05
C ARG A 979 -18.98 -13.31 -41.67
N THR A 980 -19.88 -14.17 -42.17
CA THR A 980 -21.13 -13.73 -42.80
C THR A 980 -22.05 -13.00 -41.82
N ALA A 981 -22.12 -13.48 -40.57
CA ALA A 981 -22.96 -12.87 -39.54
C ALA A 981 -22.48 -11.48 -39.10
N GLN A 982 -21.16 -11.24 -39.04
CA GLN A 982 -20.59 -9.97 -38.57
C GLN A 982 -20.39 -8.93 -39.68
N ARG A 983 -20.39 -9.35 -40.96
CA ARG A 983 -20.24 -8.48 -42.14
C ARG A 983 -21.18 -7.25 -42.16
N PRO A 984 -22.49 -7.35 -41.84
CA PRO A 984 -23.40 -6.21 -41.96
C PRO A 984 -23.03 -5.02 -41.06
N TYR A 985 -22.41 -5.26 -39.90
CA TYR A 985 -21.93 -4.19 -39.04
C TYR A 985 -20.82 -3.39 -39.73
N TRP A 986 -19.78 -4.07 -40.19
CA TRP A 986 -18.64 -3.43 -40.85
C TRP A 986 -19.03 -2.73 -42.16
N GLN A 987 -19.98 -3.29 -42.91
CA GLN A 987 -20.56 -2.62 -44.07
C GLN A 987 -21.26 -1.30 -43.72
N ARG A 988 -21.97 -1.24 -42.58
CA ARG A 988 -22.59 0.02 -42.11
C ARG A 988 -21.53 1.03 -41.66
N THR A 989 -20.55 0.59 -40.89
CA THR A 989 -19.45 1.43 -40.37
C THR A 989 -18.60 2.04 -41.50
N PHE A 990 -18.42 1.32 -42.60
CA PHE A 990 -17.65 1.76 -43.77
C PHE A 990 -18.53 1.92 -45.02
N THR A 991 -19.74 2.45 -44.84
CA THR A 991 -20.61 2.86 -45.96
C THR A 991 -19.93 3.90 -46.85
N THR A 992 -19.15 4.80 -46.25
CA THR A 992 -18.20 5.68 -46.92
C THR A 992 -16.77 5.24 -46.58
N PRO A 993 -15.81 5.37 -47.52
CA PRO A 993 -14.40 5.20 -47.20
C PRO A 993 -14.00 6.12 -46.03
N PRO A 994 -13.10 5.68 -45.14
CA PRO A 994 -12.55 6.56 -44.10
C PRO A 994 -11.76 7.68 -44.76
N ASP A 995 -11.88 8.90 -44.23
CA ASP A 995 -10.98 9.99 -44.59
C ASP A 995 -9.59 9.70 -43.99
N PRO A 996 -8.55 9.42 -44.81
CA PRO A 996 -7.24 9.13 -44.26
C PRO A 996 -6.68 10.33 -43.50
N GLY A 997 -6.94 11.56 -43.96
CA GLY A 997 -6.30 12.79 -43.48
C GLY A 997 -4.76 12.76 -43.52
N ASP A 998 -4.14 13.92 -43.36
CA ASP A 998 -2.68 14.03 -43.29
C ASP A 998 -2.25 14.42 -41.89
N LEU A 999 -1.45 13.56 -41.23
CA LEU A 999 -0.68 13.99 -40.07
C LEU A 999 0.29 15.09 -40.53
N PRO A 1000 0.55 16.13 -39.72
CA PRO A 1000 1.54 17.14 -40.04
C PRO A 1000 2.94 16.56 -39.85
N THR A 1001 3.46 15.90 -40.89
CA THR A 1001 4.77 15.24 -40.88
C THR A 1001 5.91 16.23 -41.10
N ASP A 1002 7.07 15.95 -40.50
CA ASP A 1002 8.30 16.74 -40.65
C ASP A 1002 8.97 16.59 -42.02
N ALA A 1003 8.62 15.53 -42.74
CA ALA A 1003 9.16 15.16 -44.04
C ALA A 1003 8.03 14.72 -44.99
N PRO A 1004 8.22 14.82 -46.32
CA PRO A 1004 7.25 14.36 -47.29
C PRO A 1004 7.04 12.85 -47.17
N ARG A 1005 5.79 12.41 -47.35
CA ARG A 1005 5.46 10.98 -47.33
C ARG A 1005 6.10 10.25 -48.53
N PRO A 1006 6.83 9.16 -48.31
CA PRO A 1006 7.40 8.36 -49.40
C PRO A 1006 6.32 7.56 -50.14
N ALA A 1007 6.56 7.23 -51.42
CA ALA A 1007 5.61 6.47 -52.24
C ALA A 1007 5.34 5.03 -51.73
N LEU A 1008 6.33 4.45 -51.04
CA LEU A 1008 6.21 3.19 -50.32
C LEU A 1008 6.50 3.44 -48.85
N ARG A 1009 5.73 2.81 -47.96
CA ARG A 1009 5.90 2.94 -46.51
C ARG A 1009 7.32 2.56 -46.10
N ALA A 1010 8.03 3.48 -45.45
CA ALA A 1010 9.30 3.19 -44.77
C ALA A 1010 9.02 2.68 -43.35
N LEU A 1011 9.75 1.65 -42.94
CA LEU A 1011 9.54 0.99 -41.65
C LEU A 1011 10.49 1.46 -40.56
N ASP A 1012 11.43 2.39 -40.83
CA ASP A 1012 12.31 2.95 -39.79
C ASP A 1012 11.47 3.59 -38.68
N GLY A 1013 11.66 3.12 -37.45
CA GLY A 1013 10.83 3.49 -36.30
C GLY A 1013 11.65 3.99 -35.12
N ALA A 1014 11.05 4.89 -34.35
CA ALA A 1014 11.59 5.34 -33.08
C ALA A 1014 10.50 5.33 -32.00
N VAL A 1015 10.91 5.41 -30.72
CA VAL A 1015 9.99 5.36 -29.58
C VAL A 1015 10.24 6.54 -28.64
N ALA A 1016 9.17 7.21 -28.24
CA ALA A 1016 9.15 8.18 -27.14
C ALA A 1016 8.26 7.66 -26.01
N ALA A 1017 8.84 7.43 -24.83
CA ALA A 1017 8.12 6.91 -23.67
C ALA A 1017 8.01 7.95 -22.55
N PHE A 1018 6.89 7.94 -21.83
CA PHE A 1018 6.60 8.84 -20.71
C PHE A 1018 5.67 8.17 -19.70
N ASP A 1019 5.57 8.75 -18.51
CA ASP A 1019 4.72 8.28 -17.42
C ASP A 1019 3.66 9.35 -17.11
N LEU A 1020 2.39 8.96 -17.00
CA LEU A 1020 1.31 9.90 -16.69
C LEU A 1020 1.31 10.33 -15.21
N GLY A 1021 2.00 9.58 -14.35
CA GLY A 1021 2.05 9.79 -12.91
C GLY A 1021 0.79 9.27 -12.21
N ARG A 1022 0.93 9.03 -10.89
CA ARG A 1022 -0.15 8.52 -10.04
C ARG A 1022 -1.39 9.41 -10.02
N GLU A 1023 -1.18 10.72 -9.91
CA GLU A 1023 -2.26 11.71 -9.79
C GLU A 1023 -3.17 11.71 -11.01
N ARG A 1024 -2.61 11.89 -12.22
CA ARG A 1024 -3.38 11.86 -13.47
C ARG A 1024 -4.04 10.51 -13.68
N THR A 1025 -3.32 9.41 -13.40
CA THR A 1025 -3.89 8.06 -13.52
C THR A 1025 -5.11 7.89 -12.61
N GLY A 1026 -5.05 8.37 -11.37
CA GLY A 1026 -6.17 8.38 -10.42
C GLY A 1026 -7.34 9.26 -10.88
N ALA A 1027 -7.05 10.44 -11.44
CA ALA A 1027 -8.05 11.35 -12.00
C ALA A 1027 -8.79 10.71 -13.20
N LEU A 1028 -8.06 10.10 -14.14
CA LEU A 1028 -8.62 9.42 -15.30
C LEU A 1028 -9.45 8.19 -14.91
N ARG A 1029 -8.99 7.38 -13.95
CA ARG A 1029 -9.78 6.27 -13.38
C ARG A 1029 -11.05 6.79 -12.70
N THR A 1030 -11.00 7.95 -12.06
CA THR A 1030 -12.17 8.58 -11.43
C THR A 1030 -13.14 9.13 -12.46
N LEU A 1031 -12.65 9.78 -13.52
CA LEU A 1031 -13.46 10.21 -14.67
C LEU A 1031 -14.18 9.03 -15.32
N ALA A 1032 -13.46 7.95 -15.61
CA ALA A 1032 -14.01 6.72 -16.18
C ALA A 1032 -15.17 6.18 -15.30
N ARG A 1033 -14.96 6.09 -13.99
CA ARG A 1033 -15.99 5.67 -13.01
C ARG A 1033 -17.21 6.60 -13.01
N ARG A 1034 -16.99 7.91 -12.90
CA ARG A 1034 -18.08 8.92 -12.86
C ARG A 1034 -18.94 8.90 -14.13
N GLN A 1035 -18.33 8.66 -15.29
CA GLN A 1035 -19.04 8.65 -16.57
C GLN A 1035 -19.57 7.28 -16.98
N GLY A 1036 -19.30 6.23 -16.20
CA GLY A 1036 -19.73 4.86 -16.49
C GLY A 1036 -19.05 4.26 -17.73
N VAL A 1037 -17.82 4.67 -18.04
CA VAL A 1037 -17.04 4.20 -19.20
C VAL A 1037 -15.72 3.56 -18.75
N THR A 1038 -15.01 2.89 -19.67
CA THR A 1038 -13.70 2.27 -19.37
C THR A 1038 -12.56 3.28 -19.45
N LEU A 1039 -11.44 3.00 -18.76
CA LEU A 1039 -10.21 3.78 -18.89
C LEU A 1039 -9.70 3.80 -20.34
N PHE A 1040 -9.82 2.67 -21.06
CA PHE A 1040 -9.53 2.61 -22.49
C PHE A 1040 -10.37 3.60 -23.30
N ALA A 1041 -11.68 3.71 -23.04
CA ALA A 1041 -12.55 4.66 -23.74
C ALA A 1041 -12.11 6.11 -23.50
N VAL A 1042 -11.69 6.46 -22.28
CA VAL A 1042 -11.15 7.79 -21.97
C VAL A 1042 -9.91 8.10 -22.81
N LEU A 1043 -8.95 7.17 -22.82
CA LEU A 1043 -7.69 7.31 -23.56
C LEU A 1043 -7.93 7.35 -25.09
N ALA A 1044 -8.80 6.48 -25.60
CA ALA A 1044 -9.17 6.44 -27.01
C ALA A 1044 -9.92 7.70 -27.46
N SER A 1045 -10.78 8.28 -26.60
CA SER A 1045 -11.44 9.56 -26.89
C SER A 1045 -10.44 10.70 -26.98
N ALA A 1046 -9.55 10.84 -25.98
CA ALA A 1046 -8.52 11.88 -26.01
C ALA A 1046 -7.61 11.75 -27.25
N TYR A 1047 -7.25 10.51 -27.61
CA TYR A 1047 -6.42 10.25 -28.79
C TYR A 1047 -7.16 10.57 -30.10
N SER A 1048 -8.45 10.23 -30.18
CA SER A 1048 -9.27 10.55 -31.35
C SER A 1048 -9.46 12.05 -31.53
N VAL A 1049 -9.64 12.81 -30.44
CA VAL A 1049 -9.71 14.28 -30.47
C VAL A 1049 -8.39 14.87 -30.94
N LEU A 1050 -7.25 14.37 -30.43
CA LEU A 1050 -5.93 14.81 -30.87
C LEU A 1050 -5.74 14.56 -32.37
N LEU A 1051 -6.00 13.34 -32.84
CA LEU A 1051 -5.85 12.96 -34.24
C LEU A 1051 -6.75 13.77 -35.17
N SER A 1052 -8.00 14.03 -34.77
CA SER A 1052 -8.91 14.90 -35.52
C SER A 1052 -8.32 16.29 -35.74
N ARG A 1053 -7.72 16.87 -34.69
CA ARG A 1053 -7.09 18.20 -34.77
C ARG A 1053 -5.83 18.20 -35.60
N LEU A 1054 -4.98 17.19 -35.45
CA LEU A 1054 -3.75 17.05 -36.24
C LEU A 1054 -4.06 16.84 -37.73
N LYS A 1055 -4.99 15.94 -38.04
CA LYS A 1055 -5.39 15.60 -39.42
C LYS A 1055 -6.37 16.60 -40.04
N ARG A 1056 -6.94 17.51 -39.23
CA ARG A 1056 -7.99 18.47 -39.62
C ARG A 1056 -9.21 17.80 -40.25
N THR A 1057 -9.58 16.63 -39.72
CA THR A 1057 -10.75 15.87 -40.17
C THR A 1057 -11.70 15.58 -39.02
N GLY A 1058 -12.99 15.59 -39.31
CA GLY A 1058 -14.04 15.18 -38.37
C GLY A 1058 -14.28 13.68 -38.34
N ASP A 1059 -13.60 12.90 -39.19
CA ASP A 1059 -13.73 11.45 -39.31
C ASP A 1059 -12.41 10.76 -38.93
N VAL A 1060 -12.34 10.21 -37.73
CA VAL A 1060 -11.11 9.61 -37.19
C VAL A 1060 -11.29 8.12 -37.02
N THR A 1061 -10.46 7.35 -37.72
CA THR A 1061 -10.37 5.89 -37.54
C THR A 1061 -9.05 5.54 -36.86
N VAL A 1062 -9.13 4.82 -35.73
CA VAL A 1062 -7.96 4.33 -34.98
C VAL A 1062 -8.04 2.81 -34.88
N GLY A 1063 -6.91 2.12 -35.06
CA GLY A 1063 -6.82 0.68 -34.82
C GLY A 1063 -6.68 0.35 -33.34
N THR A 1064 -7.20 -0.79 -32.92
CA THR A 1064 -6.87 -1.39 -31.61
C THR A 1064 -6.75 -2.91 -31.73
N PRO A 1065 -5.74 -3.53 -31.11
CA PRO A 1065 -5.60 -4.98 -31.11
C PRO A 1065 -6.65 -5.64 -30.21
N VAL A 1066 -7.02 -6.87 -30.55
CA VAL A 1066 -7.94 -7.73 -29.80
C VAL A 1066 -7.37 -9.14 -29.71
N SER A 1067 -7.75 -9.94 -28.72
CA SER A 1067 -7.13 -11.25 -28.49
C SER A 1067 -7.46 -12.30 -29.57
N GLY A 1068 -8.62 -12.15 -30.23
CA GLY A 1068 -9.15 -13.12 -31.20
C GLY A 1068 -9.45 -14.52 -30.63
N ARG A 1069 -9.32 -14.71 -29.31
CA ARG A 1069 -9.60 -15.97 -28.60
C ARG A 1069 -11.04 -15.99 -28.10
N THR A 1070 -11.98 -15.83 -29.02
CA THR A 1070 -13.41 -15.76 -28.68
C THR A 1070 -14.04 -17.14 -28.55
N ALA A 1071 -13.48 -18.21 -29.11
CA ALA A 1071 -14.04 -19.55 -28.97
C ALA A 1071 -13.55 -20.24 -27.67
N PRO A 1072 -14.41 -21.01 -26.96
CA PRO A 1072 -14.01 -21.74 -25.77
C PRO A 1072 -12.84 -22.71 -26.02
N GLY A 1073 -11.86 -22.73 -25.13
CA GLY A 1073 -10.70 -23.63 -25.18
C GLY A 1073 -9.46 -23.04 -25.87
N LEU A 1074 -9.52 -21.79 -26.36
CA LEU A 1074 -8.41 -21.08 -26.98
C LEU A 1074 -7.51 -20.32 -25.98
N GLU A 1075 -7.89 -20.24 -24.71
CA GLU A 1075 -7.23 -19.42 -23.68
C GLU A 1075 -5.75 -19.82 -23.48
N GLY A 1076 -5.45 -21.12 -23.59
CA GLY A 1076 -4.10 -21.67 -23.49
C GLY A 1076 -3.40 -21.89 -24.84
N THR A 1077 -4.01 -21.49 -25.96
CA THR A 1077 -3.44 -21.73 -27.29
C THR A 1077 -2.35 -20.71 -27.62
N VAL A 1078 -1.14 -21.21 -27.87
CA VAL A 1078 0.01 -20.45 -28.38
C VAL A 1078 -0.11 -20.34 -29.90
N GLY A 1079 -0.12 -19.11 -30.43
CA GLY A 1079 -0.23 -18.84 -31.86
C GLY A 1079 -0.80 -17.46 -32.19
N MET A 1080 -0.81 -17.07 -33.48
CA MET A 1080 -1.31 -15.78 -33.95
C MET A 1080 -2.84 -15.76 -34.03
N CYS A 1081 -3.52 -15.57 -32.89
CA CYS A 1081 -4.97 -15.41 -32.83
C CYS A 1081 -5.38 -13.94 -32.81
N ALA A 1082 -4.50 -13.06 -32.30
CA ALA A 1082 -4.78 -11.64 -32.16
C ALA A 1082 -5.24 -10.99 -33.47
N GLY A 1083 -6.33 -10.25 -33.39
CA GLY A 1083 -6.89 -9.47 -34.49
C GLY A 1083 -6.69 -7.98 -34.30
N THR A 1084 -7.17 -7.19 -35.25
CA THR A 1084 -7.24 -5.73 -35.13
C THR A 1084 -8.63 -5.26 -35.53
N VAL A 1085 -9.24 -4.41 -34.69
CA VAL A 1085 -10.53 -3.78 -34.99
C VAL A 1085 -10.36 -2.28 -35.16
N CYS A 1086 -11.27 -1.66 -35.92
CA CYS A 1086 -11.24 -0.24 -36.21
C CYS A 1086 -12.26 0.51 -35.34
N LEU A 1087 -11.81 1.59 -34.70
CA LEU A 1087 -12.65 2.53 -33.95
C LEU A 1087 -12.83 3.80 -34.79
N ARG A 1088 -13.96 3.89 -35.51
CA ARG A 1088 -14.31 5.08 -36.30
C ARG A 1088 -15.18 6.02 -35.47
N THR A 1089 -14.70 7.24 -35.24
CA THR A 1089 -15.31 8.24 -34.36
C THR A 1089 -15.40 9.60 -35.03
N ALA A 1090 -16.33 10.44 -34.56
CA ALA A 1090 -16.52 11.79 -35.06
C ALA A 1090 -16.44 12.83 -33.91
N PRO A 1091 -15.24 13.35 -33.59
CA PRO A 1091 -15.03 14.35 -32.53
C PRO A 1091 -15.45 15.75 -33.01
N GLU A 1092 -16.75 16.04 -32.97
CA GLU A 1092 -17.31 17.34 -33.32
C GLU A 1092 -17.03 18.40 -32.24
N ALA A 1093 -16.58 19.60 -32.65
CA ALA A 1093 -16.18 20.66 -31.72
C ALA A 1093 -17.28 21.13 -30.77
N ALA A 1094 -18.55 21.10 -31.20
CA ALA A 1094 -19.70 21.51 -30.38
C ALA A 1094 -20.15 20.45 -29.36
N ARG A 1095 -19.71 19.20 -29.51
CA ARG A 1095 -20.13 18.09 -28.65
C ARG A 1095 -19.45 18.19 -27.30
N SER A 1096 -20.16 17.89 -26.20
CA SER A 1096 -19.55 17.83 -24.87
C SER A 1096 -18.53 16.69 -24.77
N GLY A 1097 -17.51 16.85 -23.93
CA GLY A 1097 -16.54 15.78 -23.63
C GLY A 1097 -17.24 14.50 -23.14
N THR A 1098 -18.28 14.64 -22.32
CA THR A 1098 -19.05 13.55 -21.74
C THR A 1098 -19.80 12.76 -22.80
N ASP A 1099 -20.50 13.46 -23.72
CA ASP A 1099 -21.24 12.81 -24.78
C ASP A 1099 -20.31 12.13 -25.77
N PHE A 1100 -19.14 12.72 -26.04
CA PHE A 1100 -18.14 12.10 -26.89
C PHE A 1100 -17.54 10.86 -26.25
N LEU A 1101 -17.14 10.92 -24.96
CA LEU A 1101 -16.63 9.77 -24.19
C LEU A 1101 -17.61 8.58 -24.23
N ARG A 1102 -18.89 8.82 -23.95
CA ARG A 1102 -19.92 7.77 -24.02
C ARG A 1102 -20.12 7.22 -25.42
N SER A 1103 -20.00 8.07 -26.45
CA SER A 1103 -20.06 7.64 -27.84
C SER A 1103 -18.88 6.77 -28.23
N THR A 1104 -17.66 7.15 -27.85
CA THR A 1104 -16.45 6.36 -28.11
C THR A 1104 -16.52 5.02 -27.38
N ALA A 1105 -17.01 5.00 -26.14
CA ALA A 1105 -17.25 3.76 -25.40
C ALA A 1105 -18.20 2.83 -26.16
N ARG A 1106 -19.35 3.34 -26.65
CA ARG A 1106 -20.29 2.57 -27.48
C ARG A 1106 -19.65 2.08 -28.79
N THR A 1107 -18.88 2.92 -29.48
CA THR A 1107 -18.16 2.52 -30.70
C THR A 1107 -17.20 1.38 -30.42
N ALA A 1108 -16.41 1.46 -29.34
CA ALA A 1108 -15.49 0.40 -28.94
C ALA A 1108 -16.23 -0.90 -28.60
N GLU A 1109 -17.32 -0.80 -27.85
CA GLU A 1109 -18.19 -1.94 -27.50
C GLU A 1109 -18.75 -2.66 -28.73
N GLU A 1110 -19.29 -1.92 -29.71
CA GLU A 1110 -19.82 -2.49 -30.94
C GLU A 1110 -18.70 -3.10 -31.81
N ALA A 1111 -17.55 -2.46 -31.91
CA ALA A 1111 -16.40 -2.98 -32.65
C ALA A 1111 -15.87 -4.28 -32.03
N PHE A 1112 -15.75 -4.36 -30.70
CA PHE A 1112 -15.35 -5.58 -29.99
C PHE A 1112 -16.37 -6.71 -30.12
N ALA A 1113 -17.67 -6.41 -30.22
CA ALA A 1113 -18.69 -7.42 -30.46
C ALA A 1113 -18.60 -8.06 -31.86
N HIS A 1114 -17.93 -7.40 -32.81
CA HIS A 1114 -17.76 -7.87 -34.19
C HIS A 1114 -16.28 -8.14 -34.53
N GLN A 1115 -15.48 -8.52 -33.53
CA GLN A 1115 -14.04 -8.70 -33.65
C GLN A 1115 -13.60 -9.96 -34.41
N ASP A 1116 -14.50 -10.92 -34.65
CA ASP A 1116 -14.18 -12.15 -35.36
C ASP A 1116 -14.24 -11.98 -36.89
N PHE A 1117 -14.69 -10.82 -37.36
CA PHE A 1117 -14.59 -10.44 -38.75
C PHE A 1117 -13.14 -10.04 -39.07
N PRO A 1118 -12.41 -10.79 -39.93
CA PRO A 1118 -10.99 -10.56 -40.15
C PRO A 1118 -10.68 -9.15 -40.65
N PHE A 1119 -9.58 -8.58 -40.19
CA PHE A 1119 -9.21 -7.22 -40.54
C PHE A 1119 -9.05 -7.04 -42.05
N GLU A 1120 -8.53 -8.02 -42.79
CA GLU A 1120 -8.40 -7.91 -44.24
C GLU A 1120 -9.76 -7.84 -44.97
N ASP A 1121 -10.79 -8.47 -44.41
CA ASP A 1121 -12.15 -8.34 -44.92
C ASP A 1121 -12.72 -6.94 -44.61
N VAL A 1122 -12.35 -6.34 -43.47
CA VAL A 1122 -12.63 -4.92 -43.18
C VAL A 1122 -11.92 -4.03 -44.20
N VAL A 1123 -10.65 -4.30 -44.50
CA VAL A 1123 -9.90 -3.52 -45.49
C VAL A 1123 -10.55 -3.61 -46.87
N ALA A 1124 -11.02 -4.79 -47.28
CA ALA A 1124 -11.72 -4.96 -48.55
C ALA A 1124 -13.03 -4.14 -48.63
N LEU A 1125 -13.68 -3.89 -47.49
CA LEU A 1125 -14.87 -3.02 -47.41
C LEU A 1125 -14.50 -1.53 -47.35
N ALA A 1126 -13.50 -1.17 -46.57
CA ALA A 1126 -13.19 0.22 -46.21
C ALA A 1126 -12.25 0.92 -47.20
N ALA A 1127 -11.32 0.19 -47.83
CA ALA A 1127 -10.27 0.73 -48.68
C ALA A 1127 -10.08 -0.11 -49.95
N PRO A 1128 -11.04 -0.05 -50.90
CA PRO A 1128 -10.97 -0.81 -52.15
C PRO A 1128 -9.81 -0.35 -53.06
N VAL A 1129 -9.41 0.93 -52.97
CA VAL A 1129 -8.22 1.48 -53.64
C VAL A 1129 -7.06 1.51 -52.64
N ARG A 1130 -5.90 0.95 -53.01
CA ARG A 1130 -4.74 0.83 -52.12
C ARG A 1130 -3.77 1.99 -52.31
N ASP A 1131 -3.49 2.67 -51.21
CA ASP A 1131 -2.34 3.54 -51.05
C ASP A 1131 -1.22 2.76 -50.32
N TYR A 1132 -0.10 2.53 -51.02
CA TYR A 1132 1.05 1.79 -50.48
C TYR A 1132 1.98 2.64 -49.61
N SER A 1133 1.74 3.95 -49.53
CA SER A 1133 2.45 4.86 -48.63
C SER A 1133 1.94 4.83 -47.18
N ARG A 1134 0.82 4.13 -46.94
CA ARG A 1134 0.09 4.08 -45.67
C ARG A 1134 -0.42 2.69 -45.33
N THR A 1135 -0.91 2.55 -44.10
CA THR A 1135 -1.74 1.42 -43.72
C THR A 1135 -3.17 1.59 -44.28
N PRO A 1136 -3.89 0.49 -44.58
CA PRO A 1136 -5.04 0.59 -45.47
C PRO A 1136 -6.27 1.33 -44.92
N VAL A 1137 -6.50 1.35 -43.60
CA VAL A 1137 -7.75 1.87 -42.99
C VAL A 1137 -7.50 2.95 -41.95
N PHE A 1138 -6.37 2.89 -41.25
CA PHE A 1138 -5.97 3.85 -40.23
C PHE A 1138 -4.45 3.95 -40.19
N ASP A 1139 -3.91 5.14 -39.94
CA ASP A 1139 -2.46 5.37 -39.76
C ASP A 1139 -2.03 5.31 -38.29
N ALA A 1140 -3.00 5.28 -37.38
CA ALA A 1140 -2.81 5.41 -35.94
C ALA A 1140 -3.40 4.21 -35.18
N LEU A 1141 -2.64 3.66 -34.23
CA LEU A 1141 -3.08 2.56 -33.36
C LEU A 1141 -3.00 2.96 -31.87
N ILE A 1142 -3.92 2.43 -31.06
CA ILE A 1142 -3.90 2.51 -29.60
C ILE A 1142 -4.04 1.12 -28.98
N ALA A 1143 -3.23 0.80 -27.98
CA ALA A 1143 -3.31 -0.44 -27.23
C ALA A 1143 -3.13 -0.19 -25.73
N LEU A 1144 -3.95 -0.82 -24.90
CA LEU A 1144 -3.86 -0.80 -23.44
C LEU A 1144 -3.53 -2.22 -22.92
N HIS A 1145 -2.45 -2.33 -22.17
CA HIS A 1145 -1.90 -3.56 -21.62
C HIS A 1145 -1.96 -3.55 -20.10
N SER A 1146 -2.30 -4.69 -19.48
CA SER A 1146 -2.21 -4.84 -18.02
C SER A 1146 -0.81 -5.31 -17.60
N ALA A 1147 -0.24 -4.73 -16.54
CA ALA A 1147 1.05 -5.14 -15.97
C ALA A 1147 1.12 -6.63 -15.57
N ARG A 1148 -0.03 -7.31 -15.39
CA ARG A 1148 -0.09 -8.75 -15.10
C ARG A 1148 0.55 -9.61 -16.21
N TYR A 1149 0.56 -9.14 -17.46
CA TYR A 1149 1.12 -9.86 -18.61
C TYR A 1149 2.60 -9.53 -18.90
N LEU A 1150 3.20 -8.61 -18.15
CA LEU A 1150 4.61 -8.19 -18.28
C LEU A 1150 5.51 -8.83 -17.22
N SER A 1151 5.07 -9.94 -16.63
CA SER A 1151 5.85 -10.66 -15.64
C SER A 1151 5.51 -12.14 -15.68
N VAL A 1152 6.49 -12.98 -15.40
CA VAL A 1152 6.38 -14.45 -15.39
C VAL A 1152 6.74 -14.94 -14.01
N ASP A 1153 5.99 -15.90 -13.47
CA ASP A 1153 6.47 -16.67 -12.32
C ASP A 1153 7.45 -17.75 -12.80
N PHE A 1154 8.72 -17.58 -12.45
CA PHE A 1154 9.78 -18.54 -12.70
C PHE A 1154 10.34 -19.05 -11.37
N GLN A 1155 10.02 -20.31 -11.03
CA GLN A 1155 10.46 -20.96 -9.79
C GLN A 1155 10.02 -20.23 -8.50
N GLY A 1156 8.81 -19.67 -8.46
CA GLY A 1156 8.31 -18.92 -7.31
C GLY A 1156 8.88 -17.50 -7.23
N THR A 1157 9.60 -17.05 -8.26
CA THR A 1157 10.09 -15.67 -8.40
C THR A 1157 9.38 -14.99 -9.55
N ARG A 1158 8.81 -13.81 -9.29
CA ARG A 1158 8.19 -13.00 -10.33
C ARG A 1158 9.24 -12.25 -11.14
N VAL A 1159 9.53 -12.71 -12.35
CA VAL A 1159 10.51 -12.14 -13.29
C VAL A 1159 9.82 -11.19 -14.27
N PRO A 1160 10.24 -9.92 -14.39
CA PRO A 1160 9.72 -9.00 -15.40
C PRO A 1160 10.07 -9.46 -16.82
N LEU A 1161 9.07 -9.44 -17.71
CA LEU A 1161 9.20 -9.71 -19.14
C LEU A 1161 9.40 -8.39 -19.88
N ARG A 1162 10.54 -8.25 -20.57
CA ARG A 1162 10.86 -7.05 -21.36
C ARG A 1162 10.72 -7.33 -22.85
N LEU A 1163 9.85 -6.60 -23.54
CA LEU A 1163 9.77 -6.59 -25.00
C LEU A 1163 10.84 -5.63 -25.54
N GLU A 1164 11.74 -6.14 -26.37
CA GLU A 1164 12.79 -5.32 -26.97
C GLU A 1164 12.26 -4.58 -28.19
N GLN A 1165 12.80 -3.40 -28.47
CA GLN A 1165 12.44 -2.64 -29.67
C GLN A 1165 13.26 -3.13 -30.87
N THR A 1166 12.60 -3.28 -32.03
CA THR A 1166 13.26 -3.68 -33.29
C THR A 1166 13.76 -2.50 -34.10
N GLY A 1167 13.52 -1.26 -33.64
CA GLY A 1167 13.82 -0.04 -34.40
C GLY A 1167 12.93 0.14 -35.64
N GLN A 1168 11.84 -0.62 -35.75
CA GLN A 1168 10.89 -0.53 -36.87
C GLN A 1168 9.49 -0.12 -36.39
N ALA A 1169 8.72 0.58 -37.23
CA ALA A 1169 7.35 1.02 -36.97
C ALA A 1169 6.42 0.60 -38.12
N VAL A 1170 5.37 -0.18 -37.78
CA VAL A 1170 4.38 -0.69 -38.76
C VAL A 1170 3.34 0.38 -39.14
N PHE A 1171 3.09 1.31 -38.21
CA PHE A 1171 2.13 2.41 -38.34
C PHE A 1171 2.88 3.75 -38.26
N ASP A 1172 2.29 4.81 -38.80
CA ASP A 1172 2.86 6.15 -38.69
C ASP A 1172 2.94 6.59 -37.23
N LEU A 1173 1.92 6.24 -36.43
CA LEU A 1173 1.83 6.55 -35.01
C LEU A 1173 1.15 5.40 -34.23
N ASN A 1174 1.82 4.87 -33.22
CA ASN A 1174 1.32 3.77 -32.42
C ASN A 1174 1.50 4.08 -30.92
N MET A 1175 0.40 4.13 -30.18
CA MET A 1175 0.39 4.37 -28.75
C MET A 1175 0.17 3.06 -27.98
N GLN A 1176 1.20 2.67 -27.23
CA GLN A 1176 1.18 1.51 -26.33
C GLN A 1176 1.10 2.02 -24.88
N ILE A 1177 0.08 1.59 -24.15
CA ILE A 1177 -0.18 2.05 -22.78
C ILE A 1177 -0.08 0.83 -21.85
N TYR A 1178 0.74 0.93 -20.82
CA TYR A 1178 0.97 -0.11 -19.83
C TYR A 1178 0.42 0.34 -18.49
N GLU A 1179 -0.59 -0.37 -18.01
CA GLU A 1179 -1.22 -0.12 -16.72
C GLU A 1179 -0.45 -0.80 -15.60
N GLU A 1180 0.28 0.00 -14.83
CA GLU A 1180 0.96 -0.40 -13.60
C GLU A 1180 0.04 -0.17 -12.38
N THR A 1181 0.45 -0.63 -11.19
CA THR A 1181 -0.44 -0.65 -10.00
C THR A 1181 -1.03 0.72 -9.68
N ASP A 1182 -0.23 1.77 -9.80
CA ASP A 1182 -0.58 3.14 -9.43
C ASP A 1182 -0.41 4.17 -10.57
N THR A 1183 0.19 3.80 -11.70
CA THR A 1183 0.44 4.72 -12.83
C THR A 1183 0.20 4.08 -14.20
N LEU A 1184 0.12 4.91 -15.25
CA LEU A 1184 0.11 4.50 -16.65
C LEU A 1184 1.41 4.93 -17.32
N ARG A 1185 2.16 3.95 -17.84
CA ARG A 1185 3.32 4.20 -18.70
C ARG A 1185 2.89 4.16 -20.16
N VAL A 1186 3.23 5.19 -20.92
CA VAL A 1186 2.83 5.35 -22.32
C VAL A 1186 4.07 5.37 -23.20
N ALA A 1187 4.07 4.60 -24.28
CA ALA A 1187 5.11 4.56 -25.28
C ALA A 1187 4.52 4.85 -26.67
N TRP A 1188 5.03 5.88 -27.32
CA TRP A 1188 4.67 6.27 -28.68
C TRP A 1188 5.74 5.77 -29.63
N GLN A 1189 5.40 4.77 -30.42
CA GLN A 1189 6.21 4.30 -31.53
C GLN A 1189 5.76 5.02 -32.79
N TYR A 1190 6.69 5.58 -33.56
CA TYR A 1190 6.38 6.40 -34.72
C TYR A 1190 7.36 6.15 -35.87
N ALA A 1191 6.89 6.43 -37.10
CA ALA A 1191 7.72 6.32 -38.29
C ALA A 1191 8.76 7.45 -38.34
N ALA A 1192 10.03 7.11 -38.09
CA ALA A 1192 11.14 8.06 -37.96
C ALA A 1192 11.47 8.80 -39.27
N ARG A 1193 10.99 8.29 -40.42
CA ARG A 1193 11.08 8.97 -41.72
C ARG A 1193 10.04 10.07 -41.91
N LEU A 1194 8.96 10.05 -41.14
CA LEU A 1194 7.87 11.02 -41.23
C LEU A 1194 7.91 12.02 -40.09
N LEU A 1195 8.32 11.58 -38.91
CA LEU A 1195 8.22 12.36 -37.67
C LEU A 1195 9.55 12.41 -36.94
N ARG A 1196 9.90 13.60 -36.45
CA ARG A 1196 10.99 13.81 -35.51
C ARG A 1196 10.51 13.57 -34.08
N ARG A 1197 11.47 13.31 -33.19
CA ARG A 1197 11.18 13.05 -31.77
C ARG A 1197 10.51 14.25 -31.11
N GLU A 1198 10.97 15.45 -31.44
CA GLU A 1198 10.48 16.72 -30.90
C GLU A 1198 8.99 16.91 -31.22
N THR A 1199 8.59 16.67 -32.47
CA THR A 1199 7.20 16.72 -32.93
C THR A 1199 6.30 15.76 -32.16
N VAL A 1200 6.79 14.54 -31.90
CA VAL A 1200 6.06 13.52 -31.14
C VAL A 1200 5.94 13.89 -29.67
N GLU A 1201 6.98 14.47 -29.08
CA GLU A 1201 6.96 14.96 -27.69
C GLU A 1201 6.02 16.17 -27.52
N GLU A 1202 5.90 17.04 -28.52
CA GLU A 1202 4.87 18.09 -28.54
C GLU A 1202 3.45 17.50 -28.60
N TRP A 1203 3.24 16.47 -29.42
CA TRP A 1203 1.93 15.80 -29.50
C TRP A 1203 1.58 15.05 -28.22
N ARG A 1204 2.59 14.50 -27.51
CA ARG A 1204 2.43 13.98 -26.14
C ARG A 1204 1.92 15.07 -25.22
N ASP A 1205 2.50 16.26 -25.24
CA ASP A 1205 2.10 17.34 -24.33
C ASP A 1205 0.66 17.79 -24.62
N HIS A 1206 0.26 17.85 -25.89
CA HIS A 1206 -1.14 18.08 -26.28
C HIS A 1206 -2.08 16.95 -25.83
N PHE A 1207 -1.65 15.69 -25.94
CA PHE A 1207 -2.42 14.54 -25.46
C PHE A 1207 -2.64 14.60 -23.95
N VAL A 1208 -1.59 14.90 -23.17
CA VAL A 1208 -1.66 15.04 -21.71
C VAL A 1208 -2.58 16.22 -21.33
N ALA A 1209 -2.45 17.37 -22.01
CA ALA A 1209 -3.33 18.50 -21.78
C ALA A 1209 -4.82 18.18 -22.04
N LEU A 1210 -5.11 17.39 -23.10
CA LEU A 1210 -6.47 16.92 -23.38
C LEU A 1210 -7.00 15.99 -22.29
N LEU A 1211 -6.16 15.09 -21.76
CA LEU A 1211 -6.52 14.19 -20.65
C LEU A 1211 -6.83 14.98 -19.38
N ASP A 1212 -5.98 15.95 -19.04
CA ASP A 1212 -6.15 16.81 -17.87
C ASP A 1212 -7.42 17.67 -18.01
N ALA A 1213 -7.69 18.21 -19.20
CA ALA A 1213 -8.90 18.98 -19.46
C ALA A 1213 -10.18 18.13 -19.39
N LEU A 1214 -10.17 16.92 -19.94
CA LEU A 1214 -11.29 15.97 -19.83
C LEU A 1214 -11.53 15.53 -18.36
N ALA A 1215 -10.48 15.38 -17.56
CA ALA A 1215 -10.58 15.03 -16.16
C ALA A 1215 -11.13 16.20 -15.31
N ALA A 1216 -10.75 17.43 -15.63
CA ALA A 1216 -11.18 18.64 -14.92
C ALA A 1216 -12.63 19.02 -15.21
N ASP A 1217 -13.03 19.10 -16.49
CA ASP A 1217 -14.40 19.42 -16.89
C ASP A 1217 -14.84 18.59 -18.11
N PRO A 1218 -15.37 17.39 -17.89
CA PRO A 1218 -15.87 16.58 -19.00
C PRO A 1218 -17.16 17.14 -19.61
N SER A 1219 -17.79 18.18 -19.06
CA SER A 1219 -19.01 18.78 -19.63
C SER A 1219 -18.71 19.82 -20.71
N ALA A 1220 -17.49 20.35 -20.73
CA ALA A 1220 -17.05 21.34 -21.69
C ALA A 1220 -17.12 20.83 -23.15
N PRO A 1221 -17.45 21.69 -24.13
CA PRO A 1221 -17.40 21.36 -25.55
C PRO A 1221 -15.98 20.94 -25.98
N LEU A 1222 -15.87 19.91 -26.82
CA LEU A 1222 -14.59 19.40 -27.33
C LEU A 1222 -13.74 20.50 -27.99
N GLY A 1223 -14.35 21.51 -28.63
CA GLY A 1223 -13.65 22.65 -29.22
C GLY A 1223 -13.01 23.59 -28.20
N SER A 1224 -13.49 23.59 -26.96
CA SER A 1224 -13.00 24.45 -25.86
C SER A 1224 -11.92 23.80 -24.99
N LEU A 1225 -11.76 22.48 -25.09
CA LEU A 1225 -10.70 21.71 -24.43
C LEU A 1225 -9.37 21.97 -25.17
N ALA A 1226 -8.78 23.15 -25.02
CA ALA A 1226 -7.61 23.58 -25.78
C ALA A 1226 -6.29 23.26 -25.05
N PRO A 1227 -5.26 22.79 -25.78
CA PRO A 1227 -3.91 23.32 -25.65
C PRO A 1227 -3.77 24.57 -26.54
N ASP A 1228 -3.18 25.64 -26.01
CA ASP A 1228 -2.88 26.85 -26.78
C ASP A 1228 -1.96 26.53 -27.98
N ARG A 1229 -2.37 26.95 -29.19
CA ARG A 1229 -1.61 27.04 -30.45
C ARG A 1229 -0.72 25.83 -30.80
N VAL A 1230 -1.24 24.91 -31.62
CA VAL A 1230 -0.42 24.13 -32.56
C VAL A 1230 0.05 25.09 -33.67
N PRO A 1231 1.35 25.39 -33.84
CA PRO A 1231 1.81 26.20 -34.97
C PRO A 1231 1.51 25.46 -36.27
N GLY A 1232 0.93 26.16 -37.25
CA GLY A 1232 0.85 25.62 -38.61
C GLY A 1232 2.27 25.43 -39.18
N PRO A 1233 2.49 24.46 -40.08
CA PRO A 1233 3.77 24.35 -40.78
C PRO A 1233 4.08 25.66 -41.52
N PRO A 1234 5.36 26.02 -41.72
CA PRO A 1234 5.71 27.16 -42.53
C PRO A 1234 5.11 27.02 -43.94
N PRO A 1235 4.68 28.11 -44.59
CA PRO A 1235 4.10 28.04 -45.93
C PRO A 1235 5.10 27.38 -46.89
N VAL A 1236 4.60 26.42 -47.67
CA VAL A 1236 5.35 25.80 -48.76
C VAL A 1236 5.84 26.93 -49.69
N PRO A 1237 7.15 27.01 -50.02
CA PRO A 1237 7.63 27.99 -50.97
C PRO A 1237 6.88 27.79 -52.28
N GLN A 1238 6.18 28.82 -52.76
CA GLN A 1238 5.62 28.78 -54.10
C GLN A 1238 6.76 28.45 -55.08
N PRO A 1239 6.59 27.48 -55.99
CA PRO A 1239 7.59 27.24 -57.01
C PRO A 1239 7.79 28.54 -57.78
N ALA A 1240 9.05 28.97 -57.89
CA ALA A 1240 9.42 30.10 -58.72
C ALA A 1240 8.79 29.90 -60.10
N GLN A 1241 8.10 30.93 -60.60
CA GLN A 1241 7.62 30.99 -61.97
C GLN A 1241 8.84 30.96 -62.90
N GLY A 1242 9.29 29.75 -63.24
CA GLY A 1242 10.24 29.46 -64.29
C GLY A 1242 9.46 29.05 -65.55
N SER A 1243 9.68 29.80 -66.62
CA SER A 1243 9.27 29.56 -68.00
C SER A 1243 9.23 28.09 -68.41
N GLY A 1244 8.17 27.68 -69.11
CA GLY A 1244 8.08 26.36 -69.76
C GLY A 1244 9.05 26.17 -70.94
N PRO A 1245 8.79 25.20 -71.82
CA PRO A 1245 9.11 23.78 -71.67
C PRO A 1245 10.22 23.36 -72.64
N ASP A 1246 10.95 22.28 -72.32
CA ASP A 1246 11.67 21.49 -73.33
C ASP A 1246 11.41 19.99 -73.03
N PRO A 1247 10.88 19.21 -73.99
CA PRO A 1247 10.44 17.84 -73.76
C PRO A 1247 11.54 16.84 -74.13
N GLY A 1248 11.84 15.92 -73.22
CA GLY A 1248 12.71 14.79 -73.56
C GLY A 1248 12.97 13.91 -72.35
N PHE A 1249 12.25 12.79 -72.24
CA PHE A 1249 12.80 11.46 -72.51
C PHE A 1249 11.83 10.39 -71.99
N ASP A 1250 11.44 9.51 -72.90
CA ASP A 1250 10.72 8.25 -72.69
C ASP A 1250 11.39 7.34 -71.65
N PHE A 1251 10.58 6.59 -70.91
CA PHE A 1251 10.84 5.17 -70.68
C PHE A 1251 9.53 4.36 -70.66
N ASP A 1252 9.43 3.51 -71.69
CA ASP A 1252 8.56 2.35 -71.86
C ASP A 1252 8.67 1.36 -70.67
N LEU A 1253 7.54 0.71 -70.35
CA LEU A 1253 7.43 -0.51 -69.54
C LEU A 1253 6.60 -1.55 -70.30
#